data_AF-A0A7V3PQA5-F1
#
_entry.id   AF-A0A7V3PQA5-F1
#
_cell.length_a   1.000
_cell.length_b   1.000
_cell.length_c   1.000
_cell.angle_alpha   90.00
_cell.angle_beta   90.00
_cell.angle_gamma   90.00
#
_symmetry.space_group_name_H-M   'P 1'
#
loop_
_entity.id
_entity.type
_entity.pdbx_description
1 polymer ?
#
loop_
_entity_poly.entity_id
_entity_poly.type
_entity_poly.pdbx_seq_one_letter_code
_entity_poly.pdbx_strand_id
1 'polypeptide(L)'
;MTPRRRSLRALVVLATFVVASGLTSGLVADVQFAVPGDAGWVTWEAEAAARHGPWRAINDPCASGGAYLEASGAGATLEFTFRIDQTTGLALRPLWWRTGERKAARRFPYPLDALPGPDAVDACRGLVFCTAPTAGRVGIVDAETKTLLGHLDLGGYLTDLVADEAKARIYVADALGNRVVVIDAVGRRAVASVRTPPEPWSLALSRGRLVVACRAGRCVCVVDTQRLQVITTVGLVACPVNVSVAPQSPDRVLVRFQQRTFDVRSLKEIAADDQQYGVCETHHSVSWAGRRTFDSPRPHVVRISQKGQSRNLDVSFVTSARSSGQASAALARPGPQAFALYGNYVLFTAPAAGRIGVVDAAQMSLVKALTIGGHPTDLITDAEKKRAYVADAAGDRIVVIDLGKLEVEKDIRVPGGPWGLAVVGAVVWQRPELVSPTRVDRLFVTCQAKRQLAVVDVAKDELVKVVPLEWTPRGVGFVPMPAAGWWPLLAADRIAFALTPRVAVEPAPMLIDLRTRAVNPAPDSVAAAAPKRSVAKVKVNGQVQDFRADNQLLLQAGSKLIDVSAVADYQSAPDRALSKADVPGSITYRLDDGPEMDWTRNVWHRPDDNVLLVNDTEEFWRWNAPKLTVGPGTHKITLTARGECMRLDGLQVARTAEPMFSVQARPEPWSLHSRVPSGSYQGVFYRNEPVQFTVEVTSRFKAAKTVELEAALYNYMGECVATRRPIRLTVAAGQPARTSLGFAPRETGRFTLTLALHSPHGGLTKEVCFVRLPKLEHPRLFFREDDVPTIRKRMASHPQLFRRYAEWLARMAKKGGNFPERFLPNGLTRDELAKAAPPGTRDPGGAYGWRMYELGARMLAVAFAARYIPGADRKALEAALQPLLEKPSTDYYCQYHYHGPCFPGAVAGLVDMAPDHLRAKLKLTKFFARYKGDMNVYPWTLVSMEEPLTPADRALVYKIATLHTNFERYFQTHEGIRGGTLWQNPWSWCYCPTQGIFLSLLFTRNFLGEERLFEKSYLRGYLTFVYYADPISDARRLLPAIRRPSGEPWRWVIGAITNHPLQKAEYPWDEWVRKLDGELPSPETQAVDELFALKGMPLSGPLAAAPHHFATGVAVPLALALGWYDPQAPTVTRQELPPTALFDVEGLAAMRSGWDQEATEVAFWCGARDHTARHQPGHF
;
A
#
# COMPACT_ATOMS: atom_id res chain seq x y z
N MET A 1 46.66 1.64 60.85
CA MET A 1 46.08 2.07 59.56
C MET A 1 44.64 1.54 59.52
N THR A 2 43.56 2.08 60.09
CA THR A 2 43.10 3.45 60.41
C THR A 2 43.25 4.47 59.30
N PRO A 3 42.22 5.32 59.03
CA PRO A 3 40.77 5.24 59.42
C PRO A 3 39.81 5.65 58.26
N ARG A 4 38.46 5.62 58.29
CA ARG A 4 37.31 5.14 59.12
C ARG A 4 36.04 5.38 58.24
N ARG A 5 35.11 4.43 58.09
CA ARG A 5 33.77 4.29 58.76
C ARG A 5 32.96 5.60 58.89
N ARG A 6 31.67 5.69 58.52
CA ARG A 6 30.43 4.97 58.99
C ARG A 6 29.35 5.11 57.89
N SER A 7 28.53 4.16 57.41
CA SER A 7 27.58 3.18 58.00
C SER A 7 26.42 3.78 58.82
N LEU A 8 25.17 3.66 58.36
CA LEU A 8 24.10 2.91 59.05
C LEU A 8 22.77 2.83 58.27
N ARG A 9 22.31 1.59 58.06
CA ARG A 9 20.93 1.19 57.78
C ARG A 9 20.10 1.24 59.09
N ALA A 10 18.83 1.64 59.00
CA ALA A 10 17.64 1.11 59.69
C ALA A 10 16.48 2.07 59.35
N LEU A 11 15.31 1.67 58.86
CA LEU A 11 14.39 0.72 59.47
C LEU A 11 13.61 -0.08 58.41
N VAL A 12 13.41 -1.36 58.69
CA VAL A 12 12.46 -2.26 58.04
C VAL A 12 11.14 -2.23 58.84
N VAL A 13 10.04 -2.60 58.17
CA VAL A 13 8.87 -3.36 58.66
C VAL A 13 7.52 -2.63 58.46
N LEU A 14 6.59 -3.39 57.87
CA LEU A 14 5.12 -3.25 57.79
C LEU A 14 4.52 -2.43 56.63
N ALA A 15 4.15 -3.12 55.54
CA ALA A 15 2.74 -3.30 55.18
C ALA A 15 2.60 -4.26 53.99
N THR A 16 2.08 -5.46 54.27
CA THR A 16 1.54 -6.40 53.28
C THR A 16 0.02 -6.17 53.20
N PHE A 17 -0.54 -6.24 51.98
CA PHE A 17 -1.97 -6.31 51.64
C PHE A 17 -2.89 -5.13 52.02
N VAL A 18 -3.43 -4.41 51.02
CA VAL A 18 -4.88 -4.31 50.75
C VAL A 18 -5.07 -3.95 49.26
N VAL A 19 -5.74 -4.84 48.51
CA VAL A 19 -6.53 -4.48 47.32
C VAL A 19 -7.91 -4.09 47.83
N ALA A 20 -8.29 -2.81 47.72
CA ALA A 20 -9.69 -2.36 47.70
C ALA A 20 -9.75 -0.84 47.39
N SER A 21 -10.43 -0.53 46.29
CA SER A 21 -11.27 0.65 46.02
C SER A 21 -11.21 1.88 46.95
N GLY A 22 -11.11 3.06 46.33
CA GLY A 22 -11.76 4.27 46.87
C GLY A 22 -10.94 5.55 46.73
N LEU A 23 -11.38 6.43 45.82
CA LEU A 23 -11.33 7.89 45.90
C LEU A 23 -10.26 8.51 46.81
N THR A 24 -9.15 8.98 46.21
CA THR A 24 -8.33 10.04 46.80
C THR A 24 -8.34 11.25 45.88
N SER A 25 -9.32 12.13 46.09
CA SER A 25 -9.16 13.56 45.82
C SER A 25 -8.20 14.12 46.87
N GLY A 26 -6.90 13.92 46.65
CA GLY A 26 -5.84 14.52 47.46
C GLY A 26 -5.40 15.82 46.81
N LEU A 27 -5.55 16.94 47.53
CA LEU A 27 -4.99 18.24 47.18
C LEU A 27 -3.51 18.08 46.78
N VAL A 28 -3.20 18.27 45.50
CA VAL A 28 -1.84 18.50 45.04
C VAL A 28 -1.51 19.93 45.44
N ALA A 29 -0.43 20.12 46.20
CA ALA A 29 0.08 21.46 46.55
C ALA A 29 0.27 22.28 45.27
N ASP A 30 -0.01 23.59 45.30
CA ASP A 30 0.25 24.52 44.20
C ASP A 30 1.76 24.56 43.88
N VAL A 31 2.23 23.64 43.03
CA VAL A 31 3.59 23.62 42.53
C VAL A 31 3.76 24.83 41.62
N GLN A 32 4.64 25.75 42.02
CA GLN A 32 5.06 26.84 41.15
C GLN A 32 6.21 26.37 40.25
N PHE A 33 5.92 26.28 38.95
CA PHE A 33 6.91 25.92 37.94
C PHE A 33 7.86 27.09 37.70
N ALA A 34 9.16 26.77 37.61
CA ALA A 34 10.18 27.76 37.32
C ALA A 34 10.13 28.17 35.84
N VAL A 35 10.19 29.47 35.58
CA VAL A 35 10.33 30.00 34.22
C VAL A 35 11.78 29.82 33.75
N PRO A 36 12.01 29.29 32.54
CA PRO A 36 13.35 29.14 31.98
C PRO A 36 14.14 30.46 31.94
N GLY A 37 15.46 30.34 32.11
CA GLY A 37 16.44 31.42 31.92
C GLY A 37 16.68 31.77 30.46
N ASP A 38 17.91 32.22 30.14
CA ASP A 38 18.22 32.99 28.92
C ASP A 38 18.18 32.19 27.60
N ALA A 39 18.21 30.85 27.64
CA ALA A 39 17.90 29.98 26.49
C ALA A 39 17.66 28.51 26.90
N GLY A 40 16.70 27.84 26.25
CA GLY A 40 16.47 26.40 26.39
C GLY A 40 15.02 26.04 26.76
N TRP A 41 14.61 24.85 26.33
CA TRP A 41 13.33 24.25 26.75
C TRP A 41 13.50 23.62 28.13
N VAL A 42 12.64 23.98 29.07
CA VAL A 42 12.47 23.27 30.34
C VAL A 42 11.17 22.49 30.26
N THR A 43 11.19 21.23 30.69
CA THR A 43 9.97 20.43 30.82
C THR A 43 9.32 20.77 32.15
N TRP A 44 8.05 21.16 32.11
CA TRP A 44 7.15 21.14 33.26
C TRP A 44 6.43 19.81 33.25
N GLU A 45 6.78 18.93 34.18
CA GLU A 45 6.29 17.55 34.25
C GLU A 45 4.78 17.50 34.43
N ALA A 46 4.08 16.71 33.61
CA ALA A 46 2.62 16.69 33.61
C ALA A 46 2.07 16.22 34.97
N GLU A 47 2.74 15.26 35.60
CA GLU A 47 2.39 14.71 36.91
C GLU A 47 2.55 15.70 38.06
N ALA A 48 3.35 16.75 37.92
CA ALA A 48 3.50 17.80 38.94
C ALA A 48 2.42 18.90 38.83
N ALA A 49 1.69 18.97 37.71
CA ALA A 49 0.67 19.98 37.47
C ALA A 49 -0.58 19.75 38.33
N ALA A 50 -1.30 20.84 38.64
CA ALA A 50 -2.60 20.75 39.30
C ALA A 50 -3.63 20.16 38.33
N ARG A 51 -4.33 19.11 38.76
CA ARG A 51 -5.17 18.28 37.89
C ARG A 51 -6.64 18.53 38.20
N HIS A 52 -7.44 18.89 37.21
CA HIS A 52 -8.89 19.02 37.35
C HIS A 52 -9.60 18.11 36.36
N GLY A 53 -10.54 17.29 36.85
CA GLY A 53 -11.13 16.21 36.06
C GLY A 53 -10.28 14.92 36.06
N PRO A 54 -10.68 13.91 35.28
CA PRO A 54 -10.22 12.54 35.50
C PRO A 54 -8.89 12.26 34.78
N TRP A 55 -7.77 12.41 35.50
CA TRP A 55 -6.41 12.11 35.05
C TRP A 55 -5.85 10.86 35.72
N ARG A 56 -5.21 9.98 34.94
CA ARG A 56 -4.51 8.79 35.41
C ARG A 56 -3.02 8.93 35.21
N ALA A 57 -2.24 8.93 36.29
CA ALA A 57 -0.78 8.82 36.19
C ALA A 57 -0.36 7.37 35.92
N ILE A 58 0.56 7.15 34.99
CA ILE A 58 1.12 5.85 34.64
C ILE A 58 2.64 5.94 34.78
N ASN A 59 3.19 5.18 35.71
CA ASN A 59 4.63 5.15 35.95
C ASN A 59 5.35 4.45 34.79
N ASP A 60 6.36 5.10 34.23
CA ASP A 60 7.25 4.52 33.23
C ASP A 60 8.63 5.18 33.35
N PRO A 61 9.72 4.42 33.48
CA PRO A 61 11.07 4.98 33.65
C PRO A 61 11.55 5.80 32.45
N CYS A 62 10.90 5.72 31.30
CA CYS A 62 11.21 6.56 30.13
C CYS A 62 10.48 7.92 30.14
N ALA A 63 9.58 8.17 31.11
CA ALA A 63 8.90 9.46 31.28
C ALA A 63 9.80 10.49 31.99
N SER A 64 9.66 11.77 31.63
CA SER A 64 10.54 12.86 32.06
C SER A 64 10.61 12.99 33.59
N GLY A 65 9.48 12.87 34.30
CA GLY A 65 9.44 12.84 35.76
C GLY A 65 9.15 11.46 36.37
N GLY A 66 9.24 10.40 35.56
CA GLY A 66 9.00 9.01 35.97
C GLY A 66 7.54 8.53 35.86
N ALA A 67 6.61 9.40 35.48
CA ALA A 67 5.26 9.04 35.08
C ALA A 67 4.73 9.95 33.97
N TYR A 68 3.79 9.47 33.17
CA TYR A 68 3.01 10.30 32.23
C TYR A 68 1.54 10.31 32.64
N LEU A 69 0.80 11.34 32.23
CA LEU A 69 -0.62 11.49 32.51
C LEU A 69 -1.49 11.08 31.33
N GLU A 70 -2.44 10.19 31.57
CA GLU A 70 -3.49 9.82 30.63
C GLU A 70 -4.84 10.44 31.04
N ALA A 71 -5.45 11.23 30.16
CA ALA A 71 -6.80 11.77 30.38
C ALA A 71 -7.85 10.66 30.18
N SER A 72 -8.78 10.53 31.12
CA SER A 72 -9.90 9.56 31.06
C SER A 72 -11.24 10.21 30.70
N GLY A 73 -11.19 11.42 30.12
CA GLY A 73 -12.34 12.18 29.63
C GLY A 73 -11.91 13.47 28.93
N ALA A 74 -12.69 13.91 27.92
CA ALA A 74 -12.55 15.26 27.36
C ALA A 74 -12.96 16.33 28.38
N GLY A 75 -12.30 17.49 28.34
CA GLY A 75 -12.50 18.57 29.31
C GLY A 75 -11.69 18.45 30.61
N ALA A 76 -10.91 17.37 30.77
CA ALA A 76 -9.93 17.28 31.86
C ALA A 76 -8.84 18.34 31.64
N THR A 77 -8.47 19.08 32.68
CA THR A 77 -7.48 20.15 32.60
C THR A 77 -6.24 19.88 33.46
N LEU A 78 -5.09 20.34 32.96
CA LEU A 78 -3.86 20.48 33.73
C LEU A 78 -3.53 21.95 33.88
N GLU A 79 -3.22 22.36 35.09
CA GLU A 79 -2.90 23.73 35.44
C GLU A 79 -1.43 23.83 35.87
N PHE A 80 -0.69 24.64 35.12
CA PHE A 80 0.71 24.94 35.36
C PHE A 80 0.80 26.37 35.87
N THR A 81 1.02 26.53 37.17
CA THR A 81 1.14 27.84 37.83
C THR A 81 2.61 28.28 37.85
N PHE A 82 2.89 29.53 37.49
CA PHE A 82 4.24 30.08 37.46
C PHE A 82 4.23 31.59 37.77
N ARG A 83 5.39 32.14 38.12
CA ARG A 83 5.56 33.56 38.45
C ARG A 83 6.56 34.23 37.52
N ILE A 84 6.25 35.45 37.12
CA ILE A 84 7.08 36.31 36.28
C ILE A 84 7.26 37.67 36.96
N ASP A 85 8.50 38.17 37.03
CA ASP A 85 8.82 39.45 37.68
C ASP A 85 8.85 40.64 36.70
N GLN A 86 8.91 40.38 35.40
CA GLN A 86 8.95 41.40 34.34
C GLN A 86 8.30 40.85 33.06
N THR A 87 7.72 41.71 32.22
CA THR A 87 7.08 41.26 30.96
C THR A 87 8.00 40.33 30.16
N THR A 88 7.54 39.11 29.90
CA THR A 88 8.35 38.03 29.33
C THR A 88 7.58 37.31 28.22
N GLY A 89 8.26 37.02 27.10
CA GLY A 89 7.73 36.16 26.05
C GLY A 89 7.95 34.68 26.38
N LEU A 90 6.94 33.84 26.22
CA LEU A 90 7.04 32.38 26.41
C LEU A 90 6.61 31.64 25.14
N ALA A 91 7.33 30.56 24.80
CA ALA A 91 6.93 29.59 23.79
C ALA A 91 6.56 28.26 24.47
N LEU A 92 5.49 27.62 24.02
CA LEU A 92 4.96 26.38 24.60
C LEU A 92 4.99 25.23 23.59
N ARG A 93 5.33 24.01 24.02
CA ARG A 93 5.07 22.78 23.24
C ARG A 93 4.72 21.60 24.15
N PRO A 94 3.71 20.78 23.80
CA PRO A 94 3.37 19.60 24.56
C PRO A 94 4.40 18.49 24.32
N LEU A 95 4.83 17.81 25.38
CA LEU A 95 5.64 16.61 25.32
C LEU A 95 4.72 15.40 25.45
N TRP A 96 4.43 14.75 24.34
CA TRP A 96 3.54 13.59 24.30
C TRP A 96 4.26 12.30 24.72
N TRP A 97 3.56 11.43 25.42
CA TRP A 97 4.06 10.11 25.75
C TRP A 97 4.01 9.17 24.53
N ARG A 98 5.16 8.60 24.13
CA ARG A 98 5.26 7.83 22.87
C ARG A 98 4.60 6.45 22.94
N THR A 99 3.73 6.23 21.95
CA THR A 99 3.04 4.99 21.56
C THR A 99 2.32 4.26 22.67
N GLY A 100 0.97 4.37 22.68
CA GLY A 100 0.16 3.54 23.54
C GLY A 100 0.39 2.04 23.35
N GLU A 101 -0.03 1.23 24.32
CA GLU A 101 -0.11 -0.22 24.13
C GLU A 101 -0.85 -0.49 22.82
N ARG A 102 -0.14 -1.01 21.82
CA ARG A 102 -0.73 -1.41 20.54
C ARG A 102 -1.69 -2.57 20.79
N LYS A 103 -2.97 -2.28 21.01
CA LYS A 103 -4.00 -3.32 21.01
C LYS A 103 -4.40 -3.60 19.57
N ALA A 104 -4.36 -4.87 19.20
CA ALA A 104 -4.80 -5.34 17.89
C ALA A 104 -6.21 -4.82 17.60
N ALA A 105 -6.47 -4.41 16.36
CA ALA A 105 -7.83 -4.18 15.90
C ALA A 105 -8.68 -5.38 16.29
N ARG A 106 -9.77 -5.17 17.05
CA ARG A 106 -10.69 -6.26 17.38
C ARG A 106 -11.43 -6.64 16.11
N ARG A 107 -10.85 -7.58 15.38
CA ARG A 107 -11.43 -8.15 14.18
C ARG A 107 -12.54 -9.10 14.59
N PHE A 108 -13.72 -8.92 14.02
CA PHE A 108 -14.68 -10.01 13.99
C PHE A 108 -14.06 -11.19 13.22
N PRO A 109 -14.32 -12.45 13.60
CA PRO A 109 -13.72 -13.63 12.97
C PRO A 109 -13.87 -13.67 11.44
N TYR A 110 -14.88 -12.99 10.88
CA TYR A 110 -15.05 -12.77 9.45
C TYR A 110 -14.38 -11.50 8.93
N PRO A 111 -13.53 -11.58 7.89
CA PRO A 111 -13.57 -10.59 6.84
C PRO A 111 -14.80 -10.88 5.96
N LEU A 112 -15.73 -9.94 5.78
CA LEU A 112 -16.28 -9.83 4.43
C LEU A 112 -15.11 -9.30 3.59
N ASP A 113 -14.94 -9.78 2.36
CA ASP A 113 -14.03 -9.15 1.39
C ASP A 113 -14.14 -7.64 1.58
N ALA A 114 -13.02 -6.98 1.87
CA ALA A 114 -12.97 -5.60 2.36
C ALA A 114 -13.54 -4.64 1.31
N LEU A 115 -14.87 -4.60 1.24
CA LEU A 115 -15.64 -3.93 0.22
C LEU A 115 -16.55 -2.94 0.94
N PRO A 116 -16.35 -1.64 0.70
CA PRO A 116 -17.10 -0.60 1.39
C PRO A 116 -18.54 -0.48 0.86
N GLY A 117 -19.02 -1.34 -0.04
CA GLY A 117 -20.32 -1.19 -0.72
C GLY A 117 -21.55 -1.74 0.04
N PRO A 118 -22.77 -1.42 -0.44
CA PRO A 118 -24.00 -1.92 0.15
C PRO A 118 -24.08 -3.44 0.06
N ASP A 119 -24.48 -4.12 1.14
CA ASP A 119 -24.31 -5.58 1.29
C ASP A 119 -25.63 -6.37 1.24
N ALA A 120 -26.72 -5.78 1.75
CA ALA A 120 -28.09 -6.25 1.61
C ALA A 120 -28.99 -5.10 1.15
N VAL A 121 -30.01 -5.40 0.33
CA VAL A 121 -30.93 -4.47 -0.31
C VAL A 121 -32.34 -5.06 -0.29
N ASP A 122 -33.33 -4.26 0.07
CA ASP A 122 -34.75 -4.59 -0.01
C ASP A 122 -35.55 -3.31 -0.28
N ALA A 123 -36.82 -3.44 -0.64
CA ALA A 123 -37.66 -2.30 -1.00
C ALA A 123 -38.98 -2.27 -0.25
N CYS A 124 -39.43 -1.06 0.07
CA CYS A 124 -40.72 -0.84 0.71
C CYS A 124 -41.34 0.48 0.22
N ARG A 125 -42.62 0.46 -0.17
CA ARG A 125 -43.39 1.66 -0.55
C ARG A 125 -42.71 2.54 -1.62
N GLY A 126 -42.09 1.92 -2.62
CA GLY A 126 -41.40 2.64 -3.71
C GLY A 126 -40.00 3.17 -3.37
N LEU A 127 -39.49 2.87 -2.15
CA LEU A 127 -38.13 3.18 -1.73
C LEU A 127 -37.27 1.91 -1.67
N VAL A 128 -35.98 2.04 -1.97
CA VAL A 128 -34.98 0.99 -1.87
C VAL A 128 -34.07 1.29 -0.68
N PHE A 129 -33.90 0.32 0.21
CA PHE A 129 -33.05 0.40 1.40
C PHE A 129 -31.86 -0.53 1.24
N CYS A 130 -30.65 -0.07 1.59
CA CYS A 130 -29.44 -0.90 1.51
C CYS A 130 -28.57 -0.80 2.77
N THR A 131 -28.03 -1.91 3.29
CA THR A 131 -27.12 -1.90 4.44
C THR A 131 -25.70 -1.54 4.01
N ALA A 132 -25.03 -0.72 4.82
CA ALA A 132 -23.60 -0.48 4.78
C ALA A 132 -22.99 -1.01 6.10
N PRO A 133 -22.54 -2.28 6.14
CA PRO A 133 -22.21 -2.98 7.39
C PRO A 133 -21.09 -2.32 8.19
N THR A 134 -20.01 -1.92 7.51
CA THR A 134 -18.82 -1.31 8.11
C THR A 134 -19.08 0.14 8.54
N ALA A 135 -19.97 0.84 7.84
CA ALA A 135 -20.36 2.22 8.13
C ALA A 135 -21.49 2.32 9.18
N GLY A 136 -22.11 1.19 9.55
CA GLY A 136 -23.22 1.14 10.49
C GLY A 136 -24.48 1.87 10.00
N ARG A 137 -24.73 1.86 8.68
CA ARG A 137 -25.79 2.66 8.04
C ARG A 137 -26.76 1.89 7.18
N VAL A 138 -27.92 2.50 6.95
CA VAL A 138 -28.85 2.10 5.90
C VAL A 138 -29.05 3.25 4.91
N GLY A 139 -28.73 3.04 3.65
CA GLY A 139 -28.98 3.98 2.56
C GLY A 139 -30.40 3.89 2.06
N ILE A 140 -30.94 5.01 1.57
CA ILE A 140 -32.32 5.13 1.08
C ILE A 140 -32.28 5.73 -0.33
N VAL A 141 -32.80 5.00 -1.29
CA VAL A 141 -32.84 5.38 -2.71
C VAL A 141 -34.28 5.45 -3.18
N ASP A 142 -34.60 6.49 -3.94
CA ASP A 142 -35.89 6.61 -4.61
C ASP A 142 -35.92 5.71 -5.85
N ALA A 143 -36.90 4.82 -5.94
CA ALA A 143 -36.92 3.84 -7.03
C ALA A 143 -37.29 4.45 -8.39
N GLU A 144 -38.06 5.55 -8.41
CA GLU A 144 -38.53 6.18 -9.65
C GLU A 144 -37.45 7.05 -10.29
N THR A 145 -36.91 7.97 -9.52
CA THR A 145 -35.85 8.91 -9.96
C THR A 145 -34.47 8.26 -9.98
N LYS A 146 -34.28 7.14 -9.27
CA LYS A 146 -33.01 6.42 -9.13
C LYS A 146 -31.94 7.34 -8.56
N THR A 147 -32.27 8.00 -7.46
CA THR A 147 -31.42 8.95 -6.76
C THR A 147 -31.29 8.57 -5.29
N LEU A 148 -30.12 8.81 -4.72
CA LEU A 148 -29.90 8.65 -3.30
C LEU A 148 -30.66 9.75 -2.55
N LEU A 149 -31.64 9.38 -1.73
CA LEU A 149 -32.42 10.31 -0.92
C LEU A 149 -31.71 10.66 0.40
N GLY A 150 -30.88 9.77 0.92
CA GLY A 150 -30.18 9.93 2.20
C GLY A 150 -29.83 8.60 2.86
N HIS A 151 -29.54 8.64 4.17
CA HIS A 151 -29.17 7.48 4.96
C HIS A 151 -29.66 7.56 6.41
N LEU A 152 -29.58 6.43 7.12
CA LEU A 152 -29.83 6.28 8.54
C LEU A 152 -28.60 5.76 9.26
N ASP A 153 -28.18 6.44 10.33
CA ASP A 153 -27.05 6.05 11.17
C ASP A 153 -27.53 5.19 12.34
N LEU A 154 -27.27 3.88 12.26
CA LEU A 154 -27.71 2.92 13.28
C LEU A 154 -26.55 2.48 14.20
N GLY A 155 -25.31 2.64 13.72
CA GLY A 155 -24.10 2.11 14.36
C GLY A 155 -24.00 0.59 14.26
N GLY A 156 -23.09 0.01 15.05
CA GLY A 156 -22.92 -1.44 15.12
C GLY A 156 -22.35 -2.04 13.84
N TYR A 157 -22.72 -3.29 13.52
CA TYR A 157 -22.33 -3.97 12.29
C TYR A 157 -23.58 -4.58 11.64
N LEU A 158 -24.07 -3.97 10.57
CA LEU A 158 -25.38 -4.26 9.99
C LEU A 158 -25.29 -5.38 8.94
N THR A 159 -25.81 -6.56 9.23
CA THR A 159 -25.54 -7.76 8.42
C THR A 159 -26.64 -8.14 7.42
N ASP A 160 -27.88 -7.73 7.66
CA ASP A 160 -29.05 -8.05 6.83
C ASP A 160 -30.20 -7.05 7.09
N LEU A 161 -31.12 -6.92 6.14
CA LEU A 161 -32.38 -6.19 6.31
C LEU A 161 -33.56 -6.89 5.59
N VAL A 162 -34.79 -6.68 6.07
CA VAL A 162 -36.02 -7.22 5.45
C VAL A 162 -37.20 -6.26 5.58
N ALA A 163 -37.99 -6.12 4.49
CA ALA A 163 -39.17 -5.26 4.43
C ALA A 163 -40.48 -5.97 4.82
N ASP A 164 -41.35 -5.23 5.50
CA ASP A 164 -42.76 -5.57 5.77
C ASP A 164 -43.65 -4.51 5.11
N GLU A 165 -44.04 -4.78 3.85
CA GLU A 165 -44.82 -3.85 3.03
C GLU A 165 -46.18 -3.51 3.65
N ALA A 166 -46.81 -4.48 4.33
CA ALA A 166 -48.12 -4.33 4.95
C ALA A 166 -48.07 -3.32 6.11
N LYS A 167 -46.99 -3.32 6.89
CA LYS A 167 -46.78 -2.39 8.01
C LYS A 167 -45.94 -1.17 7.66
N ALA A 168 -45.43 -1.09 6.43
CA ALA A 168 -44.48 -0.08 5.98
C ALA A 168 -43.23 0.02 6.88
N ARG A 169 -42.62 -1.13 7.22
CA ARG A 169 -41.46 -1.21 8.12
C ARG A 169 -40.29 -1.97 7.50
N ILE A 170 -39.07 -1.58 7.86
CA ILE A 170 -37.85 -2.35 7.59
C ILE A 170 -37.26 -2.84 8.92
N TYR A 171 -36.81 -4.09 8.98
CA TYR A 171 -36.07 -4.65 10.12
C TYR A 171 -34.62 -4.85 9.72
N VAL A 172 -33.67 -4.45 10.57
CA VAL A 172 -32.23 -4.48 10.29
C VAL A 172 -31.51 -5.24 11.41
N ALA A 173 -30.67 -6.21 11.05
CA ALA A 173 -29.88 -6.97 12.01
C ALA A 173 -28.60 -6.21 12.36
N ASP A 174 -28.41 -5.86 13.63
CA ASP A 174 -27.20 -5.24 14.16
C ASP A 174 -26.45 -6.28 15.00
N ALA A 175 -25.47 -6.92 14.37
CA ALA A 175 -24.72 -8.04 14.93
C ALA A 175 -23.90 -7.62 16.16
N LEU A 176 -23.25 -6.45 16.09
CA LEU A 176 -22.41 -5.94 17.18
C LEU A 176 -23.25 -5.41 18.35
N GLY A 177 -24.40 -4.80 18.05
CA GLY A 177 -25.35 -4.30 19.05
C GLY A 177 -26.22 -5.39 19.68
N ASN A 178 -26.14 -6.65 19.23
CA ASN A 178 -26.97 -7.77 19.69
C ASN A 178 -28.48 -7.44 19.68
N ARG A 179 -28.93 -6.81 18.58
CA ARG A 179 -30.31 -6.32 18.45
C ARG A 179 -30.78 -6.30 17.00
N VAL A 180 -32.10 -6.23 16.82
CA VAL A 180 -32.74 -5.85 15.56
C VAL A 180 -33.28 -4.42 15.69
N VAL A 181 -32.95 -3.57 14.73
CA VAL A 181 -33.48 -2.20 14.65
C VAL A 181 -34.70 -2.17 13.71
N VAL A 182 -35.75 -1.44 14.10
CA VAL A 182 -36.98 -1.28 13.32
C VAL A 182 -37.03 0.13 12.75
N ILE A 183 -37.24 0.24 11.44
CA ILE A 183 -37.31 1.50 10.70
C ILE A 183 -38.72 1.66 10.12
N ASP A 184 -39.28 2.86 10.26
CA ASP A 184 -40.46 3.30 9.52
C ASP A 184 -40.04 3.70 8.10
N ALA A 185 -40.53 2.97 7.09
CA ALA A 185 -40.11 3.14 5.70
C ALA A 185 -40.60 4.48 5.11
N VAL A 186 -41.81 4.92 5.45
CA VAL A 186 -42.39 6.17 4.94
C VAL A 186 -41.79 7.38 5.66
N GLY A 187 -41.72 7.29 6.99
CA GLY A 187 -41.12 8.33 7.83
C GLY A 187 -39.59 8.39 7.76
N ARG A 188 -38.94 7.40 7.13
CA ARG A 188 -37.48 7.29 6.94
C ARG A 188 -36.72 7.51 8.25
N ARG A 189 -37.08 6.78 9.31
CA ARG A 189 -36.44 6.90 10.63
C ARG A 189 -36.52 5.60 11.43
N ALA A 190 -35.53 5.37 12.29
CA ALA A 190 -35.61 4.30 13.28
C ALA A 190 -36.71 4.59 14.32
N VAL A 191 -37.53 3.60 14.65
CA VAL A 191 -38.67 3.73 15.56
C VAL A 191 -38.61 2.81 16.78
N ALA A 192 -37.83 1.71 16.73
CA ALA A 192 -37.67 0.79 17.85
C ALA A 192 -36.40 -0.07 17.72
N SER A 193 -36.04 -0.76 18.80
CA SER A 193 -35.04 -1.85 18.77
C SER A 193 -35.50 -3.03 19.63
N VAL A 194 -35.15 -4.24 19.20
CA VAL A 194 -35.47 -5.50 19.88
C VAL A 194 -34.17 -6.20 20.21
N ARG A 195 -33.89 -6.44 21.50
CA ARG A 195 -32.70 -7.20 21.91
C ARG A 195 -32.83 -8.66 21.45
N THR A 196 -31.73 -9.23 20.97
CA THR A 196 -31.68 -10.63 20.51
C THR A 196 -30.57 -11.37 21.24
N PRO A 197 -30.54 -12.72 21.14
CA PRO A 197 -29.33 -13.47 21.42
C PRO A 197 -28.13 -12.95 20.59
N PRO A 198 -26.90 -13.23 21.02
CA PRO A 198 -25.71 -12.59 20.45
C PRO A 198 -25.53 -12.80 18.94
N GLU A 199 -25.08 -11.74 18.27
CA GLU A 199 -24.73 -11.70 16.85
C GLU A 199 -25.91 -12.06 15.90
N PRO A 200 -27.03 -11.30 15.90
CA PRO A 200 -28.07 -11.46 14.88
C PRO A 200 -27.48 -11.21 13.49
N TRP A 201 -27.62 -12.18 12.59
CA TRP A 201 -26.89 -12.23 11.32
C TRP A 201 -27.77 -12.18 10.08
N SER A 202 -28.88 -12.95 10.07
CA SER A 202 -29.78 -13.03 8.92
C SER A 202 -31.24 -13.01 9.36
N LEU A 203 -32.10 -12.42 8.53
CA LEU A 203 -33.51 -12.15 8.82
C LEU A 203 -34.44 -12.82 7.79
N ALA A 204 -35.58 -13.32 8.25
CA ALA A 204 -36.68 -13.75 7.39
C ALA A 204 -38.02 -13.31 7.98
N LEU A 205 -38.90 -12.75 7.15
CA LEU A 205 -40.23 -12.31 7.58
C LEU A 205 -41.30 -13.27 7.03
N SER A 206 -42.19 -13.74 7.91
CA SER A 206 -43.37 -14.53 7.52
C SER A 206 -44.55 -14.25 8.43
N ARG A 207 -45.72 -13.91 7.83
CA ARG A 207 -47.00 -13.71 8.55
C ARG A 207 -46.90 -12.85 9.83
N GLY A 208 -46.17 -11.74 9.77
CA GLY A 208 -45.99 -10.84 10.93
C GLY A 208 -45.05 -11.38 12.02
N ARG A 209 -44.26 -12.41 11.72
CA ARG A 209 -43.18 -12.92 12.57
C ARG A 209 -41.84 -12.72 11.87
N LEU A 210 -40.92 -12.07 12.56
CA LEU A 210 -39.54 -11.90 12.12
C LEU A 210 -38.70 -13.03 12.74
N VAL A 211 -38.04 -13.80 11.89
CA VAL A 211 -37.16 -14.89 12.29
C VAL A 211 -35.72 -14.42 12.13
N VAL A 212 -34.94 -14.51 13.20
CA VAL A 212 -33.58 -13.98 13.29
C VAL A 212 -32.61 -15.13 13.55
N ALA A 213 -31.68 -15.36 12.65
CA ALA A 213 -30.54 -16.25 12.87
C ALA A 213 -29.49 -15.53 13.73
N CYS A 214 -29.19 -16.04 14.92
CA CYS A 214 -28.18 -15.50 15.84
C CYS A 214 -26.97 -16.42 15.84
N ARG A 215 -25.84 -15.91 15.35
CA ARG A 215 -24.68 -16.71 14.99
C ARG A 215 -23.88 -17.16 16.21
N ALA A 216 -23.34 -16.22 16.99
CA ALA A 216 -22.69 -16.52 18.28
C ALA A 216 -23.65 -17.17 19.28
N GLY A 217 -24.93 -16.77 19.26
CA GLY A 217 -25.98 -17.42 20.05
C GLY A 217 -26.31 -18.86 19.65
N ARG A 218 -25.85 -19.33 18.48
CA ARG A 218 -26.15 -20.66 17.89
C ARG A 218 -27.64 -21.01 17.95
N CYS A 219 -28.49 -20.05 17.59
CA CYS A 219 -29.93 -20.21 17.70
C CYS A 219 -30.68 -19.41 16.64
N VAL A 220 -31.95 -19.73 16.44
CA VAL A 220 -32.90 -18.85 15.76
C VAL A 220 -33.89 -18.32 16.78
N CYS A 221 -34.10 -17.01 16.83
CA CYS A 221 -35.16 -16.41 17.63
C CYS A 221 -36.28 -15.86 16.74
N VAL A 222 -37.52 -15.89 17.27
CA VAL A 222 -38.71 -15.40 16.57
C VAL A 222 -39.21 -14.18 17.31
N VAL A 223 -39.33 -13.06 16.61
CA VAL A 223 -39.80 -11.77 17.10
C VAL A 223 -41.21 -11.52 16.57
N ASP A 224 -42.12 -11.15 17.46
CA ASP A 224 -43.45 -10.67 17.11
C ASP A 224 -43.35 -9.26 16.51
N THR A 225 -43.78 -9.03 15.28
CA THR A 225 -43.61 -7.71 14.65
C THR A 225 -44.69 -6.69 15.06
N GLN A 226 -45.70 -7.11 15.82
CA GLN A 226 -46.69 -6.21 16.42
C GLN A 226 -46.25 -5.76 17.81
N ARG A 227 -45.82 -6.70 18.66
CA ARG A 227 -45.38 -6.45 20.04
C ARG A 227 -43.90 -6.05 20.16
N LEU A 228 -43.10 -6.28 19.11
CA LEU A 228 -41.66 -6.01 19.05
C LEU A 228 -40.88 -6.69 20.19
N GLN A 229 -41.18 -7.96 20.42
CA GLN A 229 -40.57 -8.79 21.46
C GLN A 229 -40.23 -10.18 20.93
N VAL A 230 -39.18 -10.78 21.48
CA VAL A 230 -38.84 -12.18 21.20
C VAL A 230 -39.90 -13.09 21.83
N ILE A 231 -40.57 -13.88 21.00
CA ILE A 231 -41.61 -14.87 21.39
C ILE A 231 -40.94 -16.17 21.85
N THR A 232 -39.92 -16.61 21.11
CA THR A 232 -39.25 -17.89 21.35
C THR A 232 -37.87 -17.92 20.74
N THR A 233 -37.03 -18.81 21.25
CA THR A 233 -35.70 -19.14 20.73
C THR A 233 -35.59 -20.65 20.55
N VAL A 234 -34.96 -21.07 19.45
CA VAL A 234 -34.70 -22.48 19.11
C VAL A 234 -33.20 -22.66 18.96
N GLY A 235 -32.59 -23.50 19.81
CA GLY A 235 -31.16 -23.80 19.78
C GLY A 235 -30.77 -24.68 18.58
N LEU A 236 -29.57 -24.49 18.07
CA LEU A 236 -29.05 -25.19 16.89
C LEU A 236 -27.69 -25.82 17.15
N VAL A 237 -27.36 -26.84 16.34
CA VAL A 237 -26.12 -27.62 16.46
C VAL A 237 -24.89 -26.95 15.84
N ALA A 238 -25.08 -25.88 15.07
CA ALA A 238 -24.02 -25.12 14.41
C ALA A 238 -24.41 -23.64 14.29
N CYS A 239 -23.43 -22.78 13.98
CA CYS A 239 -23.64 -21.34 13.85
C CYS A 239 -24.49 -21.01 12.61
N PRO A 240 -25.73 -20.50 12.75
CA PRO A 240 -26.56 -20.18 11.60
C PRO A 240 -26.04 -18.90 10.89
N VAL A 241 -26.00 -18.91 9.57
CA VAL A 241 -25.54 -17.77 8.74
C VAL A 241 -26.61 -17.27 7.78
N ASN A 242 -27.63 -18.08 7.50
CA ASN A 242 -28.73 -17.70 6.62
C ASN A 242 -30.04 -18.34 7.11
N VAL A 243 -31.13 -17.57 7.05
CA VAL A 243 -32.49 -18.05 7.28
C VAL A 243 -33.42 -17.57 6.18
N SER A 244 -34.29 -18.45 5.69
CA SER A 244 -35.31 -18.12 4.68
C SER A 244 -36.63 -18.84 4.96
N VAL A 245 -37.74 -18.29 4.47
CA VAL A 245 -39.04 -18.96 4.57
C VAL A 245 -39.09 -20.09 3.55
N ALA A 246 -39.53 -21.28 3.98
CA ALA A 246 -39.63 -22.42 3.09
C ALA A 246 -40.69 -22.16 1.99
N PRO A 247 -40.42 -22.52 0.72
CA PRO A 247 -41.39 -22.39 -0.35
C PRO A 247 -42.73 -23.05 0.01
N GLN A 248 -43.84 -22.34 -0.24
CA GLN A 248 -45.22 -22.82 0.00
C GLN A 248 -45.58 -23.14 1.47
N SER A 249 -44.65 -22.95 2.42
CA SER A 249 -44.84 -23.28 3.85
C SER A 249 -44.41 -22.11 4.74
N PRO A 250 -45.27 -21.09 4.90
CA PRO A 250 -44.94 -19.87 5.65
C PRO A 250 -44.67 -20.09 7.15
N ASP A 251 -45.04 -21.25 7.71
CA ASP A 251 -44.75 -21.62 9.09
C ASP A 251 -43.42 -22.38 9.25
N ARG A 252 -42.69 -22.60 8.15
CA ARG A 252 -41.42 -23.32 8.14
C ARG A 252 -40.30 -22.44 7.61
N VAL A 253 -39.13 -22.52 8.23
CA VAL A 253 -37.94 -21.78 7.80
C VAL A 253 -36.78 -22.72 7.53
N LEU A 254 -36.06 -22.46 6.45
CA LEU A 254 -34.82 -23.11 6.11
C LEU A 254 -33.66 -22.34 6.78
N VAL A 255 -32.76 -23.06 7.44
CA VAL A 255 -31.58 -22.50 8.11
C VAL A 255 -30.33 -23.16 7.55
N ARG A 256 -29.36 -22.34 7.15
CA ARG A 256 -28.02 -22.78 6.73
C ARG A 256 -26.96 -22.30 7.71
N PHE A 257 -25.84 -23.01 7.71
CA PHE A 257 -24.82 -22.88 8.74
C PHE A 257 -23.48 -22.42 8.16
N GLN A 258 -22.69 -21.79 9.03
CA GLN A 258 -21.30 -21.45 8.73
C GLN A 258 -20.52 -22.71 8.36
N GLN A 259 -19.84 -22.68 7.21
CA GLN A 259 -18.90 -23.72 6.81
C GLN A 259 -17.75 -23.80 7.81
N ARG A 260 -17.24 -25.01 8.07
CA ARG A 260 -16.05 -25.22 8.90
C ARG A 260 -14.87 -25.53 7.99
N THR A 261 -13.78 -24.81 8.16
CA THR A 261 -12.57 -25.00 7.38
C THR A 261 -11.58 -25.87 8.15
N PHE A 262 -10.89 -26.74 7.43
CA PHE A 262 -9.85 -27.58 7.97
C PHE A 262 -8.58 -27.36 7.16
N ASP A 263 -7.45 -27.22 7.84
CA ASP A 263 -6.15 -27.23 7.18
C ASP A 263 -5.96 -28.61 6.50
N VAL A 264 -5.60 -28.59 5.22
CA VAL A 264 -5.59 -29.81 4.38
C VAL A 264 -4.56 -30.84 4.88
N ARG A 265 -3.52 -30.41 5.61
CA ARG A 265 -2.43 -31.31 6.06
C ARG A 265 -2.65 -31.82 7.48
N SER A 266 -2.81 -30.90 8.42
CA SER A 266 -2.98 -31.18 9.85
C SER A 266 -4.39 -31.63 10.19
N LEU A 267 -5.37 -31.34 9.32
CA LEU A 267 -6.79 -31.57 9.56
C LEU A 267 -7.31 -30.85 10.81
N LYS A 268 -6.55 -29.88 11.31
CA LYS A 268 -6.97 -29.03 12.40
C LYS A 268 -8.00 -28.05 11.87
N GLU A 269 -9.09 -27.93 12.61
CA GLU A 269 -10.09 -26.94 12.30
C GLU A 269 -9.53 -25.52 12.50
N ILE A 270 -9.90 -24.64 11.58
CA ILE A 270 -9.49 -23.26 11.51
C ILE A 270 -10.74 -22.41 11.29
N ALA A 271 -10.64 -21.12 11.60
CA ALA A 271 -11.76 -20.20 11.37
C ALA A 271 -12.08 -20.14 9.87
N ALA A 272 -13.36 -20.04 9.51
CA ALA A 272 -13.75 -19.66 8.15
C ALA A 272 -13.62 -18.14 7.99
N ASP A 273 -13.00 -17.71 6.89
CA ASP A 273 -12.94 -16.32 6.42
C ASP A 273 -14.01 -15.95 5.41
N ASP A 274 -14.65 -16.90 4.74
CA ASP A 274 -15.73 -16.64 3.79
C ASP A 274 -17.01 -17.36 4.24
N GLN A 275 -18.15 -16.69 4.05
CA GLN A 275 -19.47 -17.23 4.40
C GLN A 275 -19.85 -18.34 3.43
N GLN A 276 -19.32 -18.28 2.20
CA GLN A 276 -19.65 -19.18 1.12
C GLN A 276 -18.42 -19.40 0.21
N TYR A 277 -17.63 -20.46 0.45
CA TYR A 277 -16.57 -20.86 -0.49
C TYR A 277 -17.12 -21.56 -1.76
N GLY A 278 -18.38 -21.34 -2.12
CA GLY A 278 -19.00 -22.02 -3.26
C GLY A 278 -19.24 -23.53 -3.07
N VAL A 279 -19.06 -24.07 -1.87
CA VAL A 279 -19.25 -25.51 -1.54
C VAL A 279 -20.73 -25.95 -1.58
N CYS A 280 -21.64 -25.02 -1.83
CA CYS A 280 -23.08 -25.19 -1.72
C CYS A 280 -23.69 -26.14 -2.77
N GLU A 281 -22.94 -26.54 -3.79
CA GLU A 281 -23.40 -27.38 -4.88
C GLU A 281 -22.47 -28.59 -5.05
N THR A 282 -22.44 -29.51 -4.06
CA THR A 282 -21.78 -30.83 -4.21
C THR A 282 -22.50 -31.79 -5.15
N HIS A 283 -23.32 -31.24 -6.03
CA HIS A 283 -23.69 -31.87 -7.27
C HIS A 283 -23.42 -30.78 -8.29
N HIS A 284 -22.32 -30.88 -9.04
CA HIS A 284 -22.16 -30.05 -10.22
C HIS A 284 -23.31 -30.41 -11.16
N SER A 285 -24.46 -29.76 -11.02
CA SER A 285 -25.64 -29.99 -11.86
C SER A 285 -25.40 -29.49 -13.28
N VAL A 286 -24.29 -28.74 -13.44
CA VAL A 286 -23.77 -28.25 -14.71
C VAL A 286 -22.28 -28.59 -14.82
N SER A 287 -21.86 -29.11 -15.97
CA SER A 287 -20.45 -29.26 -16.35
C SER A 287 -20.14 -28.49 -17.64
N TRP A 288 -18.88 -28.14 -17.88
CA TRP A 288 -18.45 -27.31 -18.99
C TRP A 288 -17.37 -28.02 -19.83
N ALA A 289 -17.51 -28.04 -21.15
CA ALA A 289 -16.46 -28.52 -22.07
C ALA A 289 -16.17 -27.43 -23.10
N GLY A 290 -15.10 -26.65 -22.89
CA GLY A 290 -14.80 -25.46 -23.68
C GLY A 290 -15.92 -24.41 -23.55
N ARG A 291 -16.59 -24.08 -24.66
CA ARG A 291 -17.74 -23.13 -24.68
C ARG A 291 -19.12 -23.79 -24.55
N ARG A 292 -19.16 -25.09 -24.19
CA ARG A 292 -20.40 -25.89 -24.06
C ARG A 292 -20.72 -26.12 -22.58
N THR A 293 -22.01 -26.05 -22.23
CA THR A 293 -22.55 -26.41 -20.90
C THR A 293 -23.35 -27.70 -21.00
N PHE A 294 -23.34 -28.51 -19.95
CA PHE A 294 -24.07 -29.76 -19.83
C PHE A 294 -24.84 -29.77 -18.52
N ASP A 295 -26.17 -29.86 -18.55
CA ASP A 295 -27.00 -29.88 -17.35
C ASP A 295 -28.21 -30.82 -17.51
N SER A 296 -28.98 -31.06 -16.44
CA SER A 296 -30.22 -31.85 -16.53
C SER A 296 -31.45 -30.99 -16.23
N PRO A 297 -32.17 -30.52 -17.27
CA PRO A 297 -33.36 -29.68 -17.07
C PRO A 297 -34.59 -30.49 -16.62
N ARG A 298 -34.59 -31.81 -16.84
CA ARG A 298 -35.67 -32.74 -16.48
C ARG A 298 -35.13 -34.17 -16.42
N PRO A 299 -35.84 -35.10 -15.75
CA PRO A 299 -35.48 -36.51 -15.74
C PRO A 299 -35.14 -37.03 -17.14
N HIS A 300 -34.14 -37.92 -17.20
CA HIS A 300 -33.71 -38.61 -18.42
C HIS A 300 -33.16 -37.72 -19.54
N VAL A 301 -32.89 -36.44 -19.29
CA VAL A 301 -32.35 -35.53 -20.31
C VAL A 301 -31.07 -34.86 -19.83
N VAL A 302 -30.06 -34.84 -20.71
CA VAL A 302 -28.90 -33.96 -20.61
C VAL A 302 -29.03 -32.87 -21.66
N ARG A 303 -29.11 -31.61 -21.24
CA ARG A 303 -29.11 -30.44 -22.12
C ARG A 303 -27.68 -29.99 -22.35
N ILE A 304 -27.37 -29.65 -23.60
CA ILE A 304 -26.08 -29.17 -24.07
C ILE A 304 -26.29 -27.77 -24.64
N SER A 305 -25.66 -26.74 -24.07
CA SER A 305 -25.83 -25.36 -24.57
C SER A 305 -24.53 -24.71 -25.04
N GLN A 306 -24.54 -24.06 -26.21
CA GLN A 306 -23.40 -23.36 -26.83
C GLN A 306 -23.87 -22.10 -27.57
N LYS A 307 -23.26 -20.93 -27.29
CA LYS A 307 -23.55 -19.64 -27.95
C LYS A 307 -25.06 -19.32 -28.06
N GLY A 308 -25.83 -19.58 -26.99
CA GLY A 308 -27.27 -19.31 -26.94
C GLY A 308 -28.16 -20.36 -27.63
N GLN A 309 -27.59 -21.39 -28.26
CA GLN A 309 -28.34 -22.54 -28.78
C GLN A 309 -28.24 -23.72 -27.80
N SER A 310 -29.33 -24.48 -27.63
CA SER A 310 -29.38 -25.66 -26.75
C SER A 310 -29.89 -26.89 -27.49
N ARG A 311 -29.25 -28.04 -27.25
CA ARG A 311 -29.67 -29.37 -27.73
C ARG A 311 -29.92 -30.29 -26.55
N ASN A 312 -30.98 -31.09 -26.61
CA ASN A 312 -31.28 -32.10 -25.59
C ASN A 312 -30.83 -33.48 -26.07
N LEU A 313 -30.14 -34.21 -25.21
CA LEU A 313 -29.76 -35.61 -25.37
C LEU A 313 -30.63 -36.46 -24.43
N ASP A 314 -31.31 -37.46 -25.00
CA ASP A 314 -32.04 -38.47 -24.23
C ASP A 314 -31.04 -39.45 -23.60
N VAL A 315 -31.09 -39.56 -22.28
CA VAL A 315 -30.27 -40.46 -21.47
C VAL A 315 -31.13 -41.42 -20.63
N SER A 316 -32.39 -41.64 -21.03
CA SER A 316 -33.31 -42.59 -20.41
C SER A 316 -32.68 -43.97 -20.27
N PHE A 317 -31.94 -44.46 -21.27
CA PHE A 317 -31.20 -45.73 -21.21
C PHE A 317 -30.32 -45.90 -19.95
N VAL A 318 -29.70 -44.81 -19.48
CA VAL A 318 -28.87 -44.81 -18.26
C VAL A 318 -29.72 -44.69 -17.00
N THR A 319 -30.81 -43.91 -17.08
CA THR A 319 -31.50 -43.34 -15.92
C THR A 319 -32.84 -44.01 -15.59
N SER A 320 -33.39 -44.83 -16.49
CA SER A 320 -34.64 -45.59 -16.31
C SER A 320 -34.42 -47.04 -15.84
N ALA A 321 -33.16 -47.51 -15.81
CA ALA A 321 -32.85 -48.85 -15.32
C ALA A 321 -33.17 -48.98 -13.83
N ARG A 322 -33.81 -50.09 -13.43
CA ARG A 322 -34.06 -50.39 -12.01
C ARG A 322 -32.75 -50.80 -11.33
N SER A 323 -32.42 -50.19 -10.19
CA SER A 323 -31.31 -50.65 -9.36
C SER A 323 -31.58 -52.07 -8.84
N SER A 324 -30.55 -52.90 -8.76
CA SER A 324 -30.62 -54.27 -8.22
C SER A 324 -30.54 -54.33 -6.68
N GLY A 325 -30.68 -53.20 -5.96
CA GLY A 325 -30.43 -53.13 -4.51
C GLY A 325 -31.34 -52.16 -3.75
N GLN A 326 -31.52 -52.44 -2.46
CA GLN A 326 -32.41 -51.79 -1.46
C GLN A 326 -32.05 -50.32 -1.16
N ALA A 327 -32.05 -49.43 -2.15
CA ALA A 327 -32.00 -48.00 -1.89
C ALA A 327 -33.41 -47.51 -1.46
N SER A 328 -33.49 -46.77 -0.35
CA SER A 328 -34.72 -46.08 0.08
C SER A 328 -35.25 -45.20 -1.06
N ALA A 329 -36.38 -45.60 -1.64
CA ALA A 329 -37.03 -44.93 -2.77
C ALA A 329 -37.47 -43.48 -2.48
N ALA A 330 -37.39 -43.02 -1.21
CA ALA A 330 -37.92 -41.74 -0.77
C ALA A 330 -37.10 -40.50 -1.18
N LEU A 331 -35.86 -40.65 -1.67
CA LEU A 331 -34.94 -39.52 -1.96
C LEU A 331 -34.38 -39.50 -3.39
N ALA A 332 -34.55 -40.56 -4.19
CA ALA A 332 -33.92 -40.66 -5.51
C ALA A 332 -34.73 -39.94 -6.60
N ARG A 333 -34.20 -38.85 -7.15
CA ARG A 333 -34.75 -38.26 -8.39
C ARG A 333 -34.40 -39.15 -9.59
N PRO A 334 -35.36 -39.47 -10.47
CA PRO A 334 -35.06 -40.12 -11.74
C PRO A 334 -34.29 -39.15 -12.63
N GLY A 335 -33.11 -39.55 -13.12
CA GLY A 335 -32.29 -38.73 -14.02
C GLY A 335 -30.86 -38.45 -13.53
N PRO A 336 -30.08 -37.71 -14.34
CA PRO A 336 -28.74 -37.26 -13.98
C PRO A 336 -28.76 -36.32 -12.75
N GLN A 337 -27.81 -36.47 -11.82
CA GLN A 337 -27.72 -35.61 -10.63
C GLN A 337 -26.40 -34.85 -10.48
N ALA A 338 -25.24 -35.53 -10.50
CA ALA A 338 -23.92 -34.90 -10.47
C ALA A 338 -23.20 -35.08 -11.81
N PHE A 339 -22.48 -34.07 -12.29
CA PHE A 339 -21.69 -34.13 -13.53
C PHE A 339 -20.20 -33.87 -13.27
N ALA A 340 -19.30 -34.51 -14.03
CA ALA A 340 -17.87 -34.20 -14.01
C ALA A 340 -17.23 -34.27 -15.40
N LEU A 341 -16.17 -33.49 -15.63
CA LEU A 341 -15.45 -33.44 -16.91
C LEU A 341 -14.11 -34.16 -16.83
N TYR A 342 -13.77 -34.93 -17.87
CA TYR A 342 -12.41 -35.38 -18.13
C TYR A 342 -12.11 -35.34 -19.63
N GLY A 343 -11.20 -34.45 -20.04
CA GLY A 343 -10.93 -34.21 -21.46
C GLY A 343 -12.21 -33.78 -22.18
N ASN A 344 -12.64 -34.58 -23.17
CA ASN A 344 -13.91 -34.39 -23.88
C ASN A 344 -15.07 -35.20 -23.29
N TYR A 345 -14.89 -36.01 -22.26
CA TYR A 345 -15.96 -36.79 -21.66
C TYR A 345 -16.63 -36.03 -20.51
N VAL A 346 -17.96 -36.00 -20.52
CA VAL A 346 -18.81 -35.56 -19.41
C VAL A 346 -19.48 -36.77 -18.80
N LEU A 347 -19.15 -37.06 -17.54
CA LEU A 347 -19.75 -38.15 -16.77
C LEU A 347 -20.94 -37.60 -15.96
N PHE A 348 -21.95 -38.43 -15.69
CA PHE A 348 -23.03 -38.08 -14.77
C PHE A 348 -23.53 -39.25 -13.91
N THR A 349 -23.96 -38.98 -12.68
CA THR A 349 -24.58 -39.98 -11.79
C THR A 349 -26.06 -40.18 -12.09
N ALA A 350 -26.55 -41.41 -12.05
CA ALA A 350 -27.96 -41.78 -12.13
C ALA A 350 -28.37 -42.58 -10.88
N PRO A 351 -28.70 -41.91 -9.75
CA PRO A 351 -28.72 -42.57 -8.45
C PRO A 351 -29.87 -43.56 -8.28
N ALA A 352 -31.03 -43.27 -8.88
CA ALA A 352 -32.17 -44.19 -8.93
C ALA A 352 -31.88 -45.49 -9.71
N ALA A 353 -30.92 -45.43 -10.65
CA ALA A 353 -30.54 -46.54 -11.50
C ALA A 353 -29.26 -47.26 -11.06
N GLY A 354 -28.50 -46.70 -10.10
CA GLY A 354 -27.20 -47.23 -9.68
C GLY A 354 -26.17 -47.22 -10.82
N ARG A 355 -26.20 -46.19 -11.69
CA ARG A 355 -25.38 -46.10 -12.91
C ARG A 355 -24.64 -44.77 -13.03
N ILE A 356 -23.56 -44.77 -13.82
CA ILE A 356 -22.85 -43.59 -14.31
C ILE A 356 -22.99 -43.53 -15.84
N GLY A 357 -23.47 -42.42 -16.38
CA GLY A 357 -23.47 -42.17 -17.82
C GLY A 357 -22.23 -41.42 -18.25
N VAL A 358 -21.75 -41.68 -19.48
CA VAL A 358 -20.61 -41.00 -20.08
C VAL A 358 -21.04 -40.42 -21.43
N VAL A 359 -20.90 -39.11 -21.60
CA VAL A 359 -21.24 -38.36 -22.82
C VAL A 359 -19.97 -37.82 -23.45
N ASP A 360 -19.82 -37.98 -24.76
CA ASP A 360 -18.75 -37.31 -25.52
C ASP A 360 -19.20 -35.89 -25.84
N ALA A 361 -18.51 -34.91 -25.27
CA ALA A 361 -18.83 -33.50 -25.44
C ALA A 361 -18.56 -33.00 -26.86
N ALA A 362 -17.62 -33.60 -27.60
CA ALA A 362 -17.30 -33.24 -28.97
C ALA A 362 -18.39 -33.75 -29.93
N GLN A 363 -18.77 -35.02 -29.79
CA GLN A 363 -19.77 -35.71 -30.62
C GLN A 363 -21.22 -35.45 -30.18
N MET A 364 -21.43 -34.93 -28.96
CA MET A 364 -22.74 -34.67 -28.35
C MET A 364 -23.61 -35.94 -28.25
N SER A 365 -23.01 -37.07 -27.90
CA SER A 365 -23.66 -38.38 -27.85
C SER A 365 -23.32 -39.15 -26.57
N LEU A 366 -24.21 -40.06 -26.16
CA LEU A 366 -23.95 -40.99 -25.06
C LEU A 366 -22.97 -42.07 -25.53
N VAL A 367 -21.88 -42.26 -24.80
CA VAL A 367 -20.78 -43.20 -25.12
C VAL A 367 -20.92 -44.50 -24.35
N LYS A 368 -21.17 -44.41 -23.04
CA LYS A 368 -21.15 -45.57 -22.14
C LYS A 368 -22.10 -45.38 -20.96
N ALA A 369 -22.62 -46.50 -20.44
CA ALA A 369 -23.38 -46.57 -19.21
C ALA A 369 -22.71 -47.60 -18.29
N LEU A 370 -22.16 -47.16 -17.17
CA LEU A 370 -21.47 -48.01 -16.20
C LEU A 370 -22.44 -48.39 -15.09
N THR A 371 -22.58 -49.69 -14.82
CA THR A 371 -23.41 -50.18 -13.71
C THR A 371 -22.52 -50.39 -12.49
N ILE A 372 -22.81 -49.64 -11.42
CA ILE A 372 -22.05 -49.71 -10.15
C ILE A 372 -22.93 -50.19 -8.98
N GLY A 373 -24.25 -50.15 -9.13
CA GLY A 373 -25.21 -50.48 -8.08
C GLY A 373 -25.32 -49.37 -7.03
N GLY A 374 -25.87 -49.72 -5.86
CA GLY A 374 -25.96 -48.82 -4.71
C GLY A 374 -26.73 -47.53 -4.99
N HIS A 375 -26.28 -46.43 -4.40
CA HIS A 375 -26.85 -45.09 -4.55
C HIS A 375 -25.73 -44.06 -4.79
N PRO A 376 -25.29 -43.86 -6.06
CA PRO A 376 -24.20 -42.95 -6.36
C PRO A 376 -24.63 -41.49 -6.22
N THR A 377 -24.14 -40.78 -5.21
CA THR A 377 -24.60 -39.42 -4.88
C THR A 377 -23.78 -38.31 -5.54
N ASP A 378 -22.47 -38.50 -5.65
CA ASP A 378 -21.51 -37.50 -6.16
C ASP A 378 -20.35 -38.17 -6.92
N LEU A 379 -19.67 -37.38 -7.74
CA LEU A 379 -18.69 -37.83 -8.73
C LEU A 379 -17.67 -36.70 -8.98
N ILE A 380 -16.37 -37.00 -8.86
CA ILE A 380 -15.28 -36.07 -9.19
C ILE A 380 -14.18 -36.75 -10.02
N THR A 381 -13.52 -35.98 -10.88
CA THR A 381 -12.43 -36.46 -11.74
C THR A 381 -11.06 -35.96 -11.25
N ASP A 382 -10.06 -36.83 -11.33
CA ASP A 382 -8.64 -36.53 -11.19
C ASP A 382 -7.98 -36.74 -12.55
N ALA A 383 -7.75 -35.62 -13.25
CA ALA A 383 -7.21 -35.64 -14.60
C ALA A 383 -5.74 -36.11 -14.65
N GLU A 384 -4.96 -35.87 -13.59
CA GLU A 384 -3.56 -36.29 -13.53
C GLU A 384 -3.45 -37.80 -13.41
N LYS A 385 -4.28 -38.41 -12.56
CA LYS A 385 -4.32 -39.87 -12.36
C LYS A 385 -5.21 -40.60 -13.34
N LYS A 386 -5.93 -39.87 -14.20
CA LYS A 386 -6.91 -40.41 -15.16
C LYS A 386 -7.97 -41.29 -14.46
N ARG A 387 -8.45 -40.86 -13.30
CA ARG A 387 -9.43 -41.57 -12.49
C ARG A 387 -10.64 -40.71 -12.16
N ALA A 388 -11.80 -41.33 -11.98
CA ALA A 388 -12.95 -40.71 -11.34
C ALA A 388 -13.31 -41.45 -10.04
N TYR A 389 -13.76 -40.70 -9.05
CA TYR A 389 -14.21 -41.20 -7.76
C TYR A 389 -15.70 -40.94 -7.62
N VAL A 390 -16.46 -41.97 -7.26
CA VAL A 390 -17.92 -41.91 -7.10
C VAL A 390 -18.30 -42.28 -5.68
N ALA A 391 -19.09 -41.43 -5.00
CA ALA A 391 -19.61 -41.71 -3.68
C ALA A 391 -20.83 -42.62 -3.77
N ASP A 392 -20.76 -43.85 -3.26
CA ASP A 392 -21.89 -44.76 -3.16
C ASP A 392 -22.42 -44.78 -1.72
N ALA A 393 -23.50 -44.01 -1.49
CA ALA A 393 -24.06 -43.80 -0.17
C ALA A 393 -24.67 -45.07 0.44
N ALA A 394 -25.26 -45.94 -0.38
CA ALA A 394 -25.87 -47.19 0.09
C ALA A 394 -24.83 -48.31 0.29
N GLY A 395 -23.74 -48.26 -0.45
CA GLY A 395 -22.65 -49.24 -0.36
C GLY A 395 -21.56 -48.90 0.65
N ASP A 396 -21.62 -47.75 1.34
CA ASP A 396 -20.60 -47.25 2.28
C ASP A 396 -19.18 -47.30 1.68
N ARG A 397 -19.03 -46.84 0.44
CA ARG A 397 -17.79 -46.94 -0.33
C ARG A 397 -17.61 -45.82 -1.35
N ILE A 398 -16.37 -45.61 -1.78
CA ILE A 398 -16.00 -44.83 -2.96
C ILE A 398 -15.66 -45.80 -4.09
N VAL A 399 -16.37 -45.71 -5.21
CA VAL A 399 -16.08 -46.49 -6.43
C VAL A 399 -15.07 -45.72 -7.29
N VAL A 400 -13.97 -46.36 -7.67
CA VAL A 400 -12.91 -45.79 -8.51
C VAL A 400 -13.12 -46.27 -9.95
N ILE A 401 -13.15 -45.33 -10.89
CA ILE A 401 -13.32 -45.58 -12.33
C ILE A 401 -12.05 -45.17 -13.06
N ASP A 402 -11.49 -46.07 -13.88
CA ASP A 402 -10.40 -45.78 -14.81
C ASP A 402 -10.98 -45.00 -16.01
N LEU A 403 -10.52 -43.76 -16.22
CA LEU A 403 -11.03 -42.88 -17.28
C LEU A 403 -10.36 -43.14 -18.64
N GLY A 404 -9.26 -43.88 -18.69
CA GLY A 404 -8.66 -44.35 -19.93
C GLY A 404 -9.43 -45.54 -20.53
N LYS A 405 -9.94 -46.43 -19.67
CA LYS A 405 -10.74 -47.61 -20.07
C LYS A 405 -12.25 -47.38 -19.99
N LEU A 406 -12.68 -46.36 -19.25
CA LEU A 406 -14.07 -46.11 -18.87
C LEU A 406 -14.69 -47.35 -18.18
N GLU A 407 -14.01 -47.88 -17.16
CA GLU A 407 -14.41 -49.10 -16.44
C GLU A 407 -14.21 -48.94 -14.93
N VAL A 408 -15.01 -49.67 -14.14
CA VAL A 408 -14.86 -49.71 -12.68
C VAL A 408 -13.57 -50.48 -12.36
N GLU A 409 -12.67 -49.83 -11.62
CA GLU A 409 -11.37 -50.40 -11.23
C GLU A 409 -11.48 -51.13 -9.89
N LYS A 410 -12.01 -50.47 -8.85
CA LYS A 410 -12.09 -50.97 -7.48
C LYS A 410 -12.96 -50.09 -6.58
N ASP A 411 -13.16 -50.53 -5.33
CA ASP A 411 -13.88 -49.80 -4.29
C ASP A 411 -13.00 -49.51 -3.06
N ILE A 412 -13.20 -48.36 -2.41
CA ILE A 412 -12.54 -47.95 -1.16
C ILE A 412 -13.60 -47.82 -0.05
N ARG A 413 -13.43 -48.50 1.08
CA ARG A 413 -14.37 -48.42 2.21
C ARG A 413 -14.24 -47.12 2.99
N VAL A 414 -15.38 -46.55 3.40
CA VAL A 414 -15.47 -45.33 4.22
C VAL A 414 -16.50 -45.51 5.35
N PRO A 415 -16.48 -44.70 6.42
CA PRO A 415 -17.27 -44.94 7.64
C PRO A 415 -18.80 -45.05 7.48
N GLY A 416 -19.36 -44.44 6.43
CA GLY A 416 -20.72 -44.72 5.96
C GLY A 416 -21.52 -43.50 5.47
N GLY A 417 -22.41 -43.74 4.52
CA GLY A 417 -23.18 -42.72 3.80
C GLY A 417 -22.31 -41.62 3.18
N PRO A 418 -21.28 -41.96 2.35
CA PRO A 418 -20.52 -40.96 1.63
C PRO A 418 -21.44 -40.13 0.74
N TRP A 419 -21.30 -38.81 0.80
CA TRP A 419 -22.20 -37.90 0.09
C TRP A 419 -21.48 -36.97 -0.87
N GLY A 420 -20.60 -36.10 -0.37
CA GLY A 420 -19.85 -35.11 -1.14
C GLY A 420 -18.36 -35.43 -1.21
N LEU A 421 -17.73 -35.13 -2.34
CA LEU A 421 -16.34 -35.42 -2.64
C LEU A 421 -15.54 -34.16 -3.00
N ALA A 422 -14.29 -34.07 -2.50
CA ALA A 422 -13.32 -33.08 -2.96
C ALA A 422 -11.94 -33.69 -3.09
N VAL A 423 -11.36 -33.66 -4.30
CA VAL A 423 -10.00 -34.14 -4.56
C VAL A 423 -9.02 -32.97 -4.54
N VAL A 424 -7.91 -33.14 -3.84
CA VAL A 424 -6.79 -32.19 -3.75
C VAL A 424 -5.52 -32.92 -4.18
N GLY A 425 -5.14 -32.80 -5.45
CA GLY A 425 -3.93 -33.39 -6.02
C GLY A 425 -2.69 -32.55 -5.69
N ALA A 426 -2.31 -31.65 -6.59
CA ALA A 426 -1.31 -30.62 -6.34
C ALA A 426 -1.98 -29.31 -5.89
N VAL A 427 -1.50 -28.71 -4.79
CA VAL A 427 -1.82 -27.31 -4.49
C VAL A 427 -0.93 -26.46 -5.38
N VAL A 428 -1.43 -26.15 -6.57
CA VAL A 428 -0.72 -25.35 -7.57
C VAL A 428 -0.90 -23.88 -7.22
N TRP A 429 0.19 -23.27 -6.77
CA TRP A 429 0.33 -21.83 -6.73
C TRP A 429 0.16 -21.30 -8.15
N GLN A 430 -0.59 -20.20 -8.36
CA GLN A 430 -0.83 -19.62 -9.70
C GLN A 430 0.46 -19.28 -10.49
N ARG A 431 1.64 -19.48 -9.90
CA ARG A 431 2.94 -19.57 -10.58
C ARG A 431 3.73 -20.76 -10.02
N PRO A 432 3.75 -21.92 -10.71
CA PRO A 432 4.43 -23.14 -10.26
C PRO A 432 5.94 -22.95 -10.02
N GLU A 433 6.53 -21.90 -10.59
CA GLU A 433 7.95 -21.56 -10.41
C GLU A 433 8.26 -20.90 -9.05
N LEU A 434 7.26 -20.44 -8.28
CA LEU A 434 7.45 -19.62 -7.06
C LEU A 434 7.45 -20.43 -5.76
N VAL A 435 6.72 -21.54 -5.70
CA VAL A 435 6.69 -22.48 -4.59
C VAL A 435 6.45 -23.85 -5.22
N SER A 436 7.33 -24.82 -4.94
CA SER A 436 7.15 -26.19 -5.44
C SER A 436 5.73 -26.64 -5.08
N PRO A 437 4.92 -27.09 -6.05
CA PRO A 437 3.58 -27.58 -5.78
C PRO A 437 3.68 -28.58 -4.64
N THR A 438 3.08 -28.27 -3.49
CA THR A 438 3.03 -29.30 -2.46
C THR A 438 1.92 -30.23 -2.87
N ARG A 439 2.33 -31.40 -3.36
CA ARG A 439 1.42 -32.49 -3.65
C ARG A 439 0.84 -32.99 -2.33
N VAL A 440 -0.48 -32.96 -2.21
CA VAL A 440 -1.20 -33.45 -1.03
C VAL A 440 -1.86 -34.77 -1.34
N ASP A 441 -2.37 -34.95 -2.57
CA ASP A 441 -2.97 -36.21 -3.05
C ASP A 441 -3.98 -36.79 -2.04
N ARG A 442 -5.01 -36.01 -1.72
CA ARG A 442 -6.09 -36.40 -0.80
C ARG A 442 -7.46 -36.32 -1.47
N LEU A 443 -8.31 -37.29 -1.18
CA LEU A 443 -9.75 -37.24 -1.42
C LEU A 443 -10.45 -37.06 -0.07
N PHE A 444 -11.19 -35.97 0.06
CA PHE A 444 -12.02 -35.66 1.21
C PHE A 444 -13.46 -36.10 0.93
N VAL A 445 -14.06 -36.79 1.89
CA VAL A 445 -15.37 -37.43 1.76
C VAL A 445 -16.24 -37.06 2.95
N THR A 446 -17.41 -36.46 2.73
CA THR A 446 -18.40 -36.25 3.78
C THR A 446 -19.18 -37.55 4.02
N CYS A 447 -19.23 -38.02 5.27
CA CYS A 447 -19.95 -39.22 5.68
C CYS A 447 -21.15 -38.83 6.54
N GLN A 448 -22.34 -38.77 5.93
CA GLN A 448 -23.56 -38.26 6.56
C GLN A 448 -24.05 -39.16 7.69
N ALA A 449 -24.11 -40.48 7.45
CA ALA A 449 -24.66 -41.44 8.40
C ALA A 449 -23.86 -41.49 9.72
N LYS A 450 -22.57 -41.15 9.68
CA LYS A 450 -21.67 -41.16 10.85
C LYS A 450 -21.27 -39.77 11.35
N ARG A 451 -21.69 -38.67 10.69
CA ARG A 451 -21.27 -37.29 10.98
C ARG A 451 -19.74 -37.12 11.00
N GLN A 452 -19.09 -37.51 9.91
CA GLN A 452 -17.63 -37.56 9.83
C GLN A 452 -17.11 -36.99 8.51
N LEU A 453 -15.88 -36.48 8.52
CA LEU A 453 -15.08 -36.20 7.33
C LEU A 453 -14.01 -37.29 7.20
N ALA A 454 -14.12 -38.14 6.18
CA ALA A 454 -13.14 -39.15 5.85
C ALA A 454 -12.10 -38.58 4.86
N VAL A 455 -10.84 -38.97 5.04
CA VAL A 455 -9.71 -38.53 4.22
C VAL A 455 -9.02 -39.77 3.66
N VAL A 456 -9.09 -39.92 2.34
CA VAL A 456 -8.48 -41.01 1.58
C VAL A 456 -7.21 -40.49 0.91
N ASP A 457 -6.13 -41.24 0.99
CA ASP A 457 -4.91 -40.98 0.22
C ASP A 457 -5.10 -41.58 -1.18
N VAL A 458 -5.16 -40.73 -2.20
CA VAL A 458 -5.41 -41.16 -3.58
C VAL A 458 -4.16 -41.69 -4.30
N ALA A 459 -2.99 -41.66 -3.66
CA ALA A 459 -1.80 -42.35 -4.17
C ALA A 459 -1.78 -43.82 -3.70
N LYS A 460 -2.30 -44.08 -2.49
CA LYS A 460 -2.40 -45.42 -1.90
C LYS A 460 -3.77 -46.09 -2.09
N ASP A 461 -4.80 -45.29 -2.40
CA ASP A 461 -6.20 -45.69 -2.47
C ASP A 461 -6.74 -46.27 -1.14
N GLU A 462 -6.35 -45.64 -0.02
CA GLU A 462 -6.66 -46.09 1.33
C GLU A 462 -7.24 -44.97 2.20
N LEU A 463 -8.17 -45.32 3.11
CA LEU A 463 -8.66 -44.41 4.15
C LEU A 463 -7.54 -44.14 5.17
N VAL A 464 -7.12 -42.89 5.30
CA VAL A 464 -5.98 -42.51 6.17
C VAL A 464 -6.44 -41.83 7.45
N LYS A 465 -7.52 -41.06 7.41
CA LYS A 465 -8.04 -40.37 8.61
C LYS A 465 -9.55 -40.18 8.57
N VAL A 466 -10.13 -40.10 9.75
CA VAL A 466 -11.52 -39.71 9.97
C VAL A 466 -11.55 -38.61 11.03
N VAL A 467 -12.28 -37.53 10.74
CA VAL A 467 -12.50 -36.39 11.66
C VAL A 467 -13.98 -36.41 12.10
N PRO A 468 -14.28 -36.52 13.41
CA PRO A 468 -15.65 -36.46 13.91
C PRO A 468 -16.19 -35.03 13.82
N LEU A 469 -17.49 -34.90 13.51
CA LEU A 469 -18.19 -33.62 13.40
C LEU A 469 -19.43 -33.64 14.31
N GLU A 470 -19.73 -32.50 14.93
CA GLU A 470 -20.89 -32.34 15.83
C GLU A 470 -22.23 -32.28 15.07
N TRP A 471 -22.17 -32.14 13.75
CA TRP A 471 -23.29 -31.90 12.84
C TRP A 471 -23.17 -32.81 11.62
N THR A 472 -24.28 -33.03 10.92
CA THR A 472 -24.30 -33.85 9.70
C THR A 472 -23.63 -33.09 8.55
N PRO A 473 -22.50 -33.57 7.99
CA PRO A 473 -21.83 -32.89 6.89
C PRO A 473 -22.54 -33.18 5.57
N ARG A 474 -22.70 -32.16 4.73
CA ARG A 474 -23.28 -32.30 3.40
C ARG A 474 -22.21 -32.13 2.34
N GLY A 475 -21.71 -30.91 2.19
CA GLY A 475 -20.77 -30.54 1.15
C GLY A 475 -19.32 -30.49 1.61
N VAL A 476 -18.39 -30.71 0.69
CA VAL A 476 -16.95 -30.51 0.89
C VAL A 476 -16.32 -29.92 -0.37
N GLY A 477 -15.40 -28.97 -0.20
CA GLY A 477 -14.77 -28.28 -1.32
C GLY A 477 -13.39 -27.79 -0.96
N PHE A 478 -12.46 -27.91 -1.90
CA PHE A 478 -11.14 -27.33 -1.75
C PHE A 478 -11.24 -25.80 -1.86
N VAL A 479 -10.69 -25.10 -0.88
CA VAL A 479 -10.58 -23.64 -0.89
C VAL A 479 -9.19 -23.30 -1.44
N PRO A 480 -9.09 -22.88 -2.72
CA PRO A 480 -7.81 -22.48 -3.28
C PRO A 480 -7.34 -21.17 -2.64
N MET A 481 -6.05 -20.89 -2.73
CA MET A 481 -5.51 -19.60 -2.27
C MET A 481 -5.98 -18.45 -3.18
N PRO A 482 -6.03 -17.20 -2.65
CA PRO A 482 -6.41 -16.00 -3.41
C PRO A 482 -5.62 -15.84 -4.71
N ALA A 483 -6.26 -15.30 -5.76
CA ALA A 483 -5.59 -15.01 -7.03
C ALA A 483 -4.50 -13.92 -6.90
N ALA A 484 -3.52 -13.93 -7.81
CA ALA A 484 -2.45 -12.95 -7.85
C ALA A 484 -2.99 -11.53 -8.12
N GLY A 485 -3.15 -10.73 -7.06
CA GLY A 485 -3.67 -9.36 -7.12
C GLY A 485 -4.40 -8.90 -5.85
N TRP A 486 -4.78 -9.83 -4.97
CA TRP A 486 -5.64 -9.55 -3.80
C TRP A 486 -4.91 -9.13 -2.50
N TRP A 487 -3.61 -9.34 -2.46
CA TRP A 487 -2.73 -9.07 -1.32
C TRP A 487 -2.66 -7.59 -0.83
N PRO A 488 -2.93 -6.53 -1.61
CA PRO A 488 -2.91 -5.15 -1.09
C PRO A 488 -4.09 -4.83 -0.16
N LEU A 489 -5.14 -5.66 -0.15
CA LEU A 489 -6.39 -5.41 0.59
C LEU A 489 -6.52 -6.28 1.84
N LEU A 490 -5.57 -7.20 2.06
CA LEU A 490 -5.62 -8.19 3.14
C LEU A 490 -4.59 -7.85 4.21
N ALA A 491 -5.05 -7.59 5.43
CA ALA A 491 -4.16 -7.18 6.49
C ALA A 491 -3.11 -8.26 6.86
N ALA A 492 -1.90 -7.84 7.24
CA ALA A 492 -0.70 -8.68 7.33
C ALA A 492 -0.84 -9.98 8.17
N ASP A 493 -1.56 -9.92 9.29
CA ASP A 493 -1.85 -11.07 10.17
C ASP A 493 -2.85 -12.09 9.57
N ARG A 494 -3.54 -11.74 8.48
CA ARG A 494 -4.41 -12.65 7.73
C ARG A 494 -3.70 -13.32 6.56
N ILE A 495 -2.52 -12.85 6.17
CA ILE A 495 -1.76 -13.40 5.03
C ILE A 495 -1.41 -14.87 5.28
N ALA A 496 -0.82 -15.20 6.43
CA ALA A 496 -0.46 -16.59 6.75
C ALA A 496 -1.68 -17.53 6.70
N PHE A 497 -2.82 -17.05 7.17
CA PHE A 497 -4.07 -17.78 7.17
C PHE A 497 -4.67 -17.91 5.76
N ALA A 498 -4.60 -16.88 4.91
CA ALA A 498 -5.05 -16.91 3.51
C ALA A 498 -4.14 -17.78 2.60
N LEU A 499 -2.86 -17.93 2.95
CA LEU A 499 -1.90 -18.81 2.28
C LEU A 499 -1.96 -20.27 2.76
N THR A 500 -2.81 -20.57 3.74
CA THR A 500 -3.01 -21.94 4.19
C THR A 500 -3.94 -22.66 3.20
N PRO A 501 -3.57 -23.84 2.64
CA PRO A 501 -4.47 -24.66 1.84
C PRO A 501 -5.54 -25.31 2.73
N ARG A 502 -6.81 -25.13 2.36
CA ARG A 502 -7.94 -25.45 3.25
C ARG A 502 -8.99 -26.24 2.51
N VAL A 503 -9.72 -27.07 3.24
CA VAL A 503 -10.94 -27.70 2.76
C VAL A 503 -12.09 -27.16 3.61
N ALA A 504 -13.15 -26.70 2.95
CA ALA A 504 -14.36 -26.23 3.61
C ALA A 504 -15.39 -27.36 3.62
N VAL A 505 -16.00 -27.60 4.77
CA VAL A 505 -17.06 -28.59 4.96
C VAL A 505 -18.34 -27.87 5.39
N GLU A 506 -19.42 -28.13 4.67
CA GLU A 506 -20.72 -27.52 4.91
C GLU A 506 -21.62 -28.41 5.79
N PRO A 507 -22.19 -27.89 6.89
CA PRO A 507 -23.25 -28.58 7.61
C PRO A 507 -24.54 -28.69 6.80
N ALA A 508 -25.25 -29.80 6.94
CA ALA A 508 -26.54 -30.01 6.29
C ALA A 508 -27.57 -28.95 6.74
N PRO A 509 -28.32 -28.36 5.79
CA PRO A 509 -29.35 -27.38 6.12
C PRO A 509 -30.50 -28.02 6.92
N MET A 510 -31.15 -27.21 7.75
CA MET A 510 -32.26 -27.64 8.61
C MET A 510 -33.55 -26.88 8.29
N LEU A 511 -34.68 -27.56 8.41
CA LEU A 511 -36.03 -27.03 8.33
C LEU A 511 -36.62 -26.94 9.73
N ILE A 512 -36.97 -25.73 10.16
CA ILE A 512 -37.59 -25.48 11.48
C ILE A 512 -39.07 -25.18 11.26
N ASP A 513 -39.94 -25.91 11.95
CA ASP A 513 -41.36 -25.60 12.05
C ASP A 513 -41.59 -24.63 13.20
N LEU A 514 -42.02 -23.40 12.89
CA LEU A 514 -42.13 -22.31 13.86
C LEU A 514 -43.31 -22.48 14.83
N ARG A 515 -44.24 -23.41 14.58
CA ARG A 515 -45.38 -23.70 15.47
C ARG A 515 -45.00 -24.72 16.52
N THR A 516 -44.40 -25.82 16.09
CA THR A 516 -44.01 -26.95 16.95
C THR A 516 -42.60 -26.81 17.51
N ARG A 517 -41.78 -25.92 16.94
CA ARG A 517 -40.34 -25.77 17.19
C ARG A 517 -39.54 -27.02 16.78
N ALA A 518 -40.14 -27.93 16.01
CA ALA A 518 -39.46 -29.12 15.52
C ALA A 518 -38.38 -28.73 14.51
N VAL A 519 -37.17 -29.27 14.70
CA VAL A 519 -36.02 -29.05 13.82
C VAL A 519 -35.75 -30.35 13.07
N ASN A 520 -35.92 -30.34 11.75
CA ASN A 520 -35.75 -31.50 10.89
C ASN A 520 -34.68 -31.24 9.81
N PRO A 521 -34.03 -32.26 9.25
CA PRO A 521 -33.18 -32.09 8.07
C PRO A 521 -33.99 -31.52 6.89
N ALA A 522 -33.41 -30.60 6.11
CA ALA A 522 -34.08 -30.05 4.93
C ALA A 522 -34.01 -31.04 3.74
N PRO A 523 -35.10 -31.22 2.97
CA PRO A 523 -35.07 -32.04 1.75
C PRO A 523 -34.17 -31.41 0.66
N ASP A 524 -33.55 -32.25 -0.18
CA ASP A 524 -32.67 -31.81 -1.28
C ASP A 524 -33.35 -30.87 -2.28
N SER A 525 -34.67 -30.99 -2.44
CA SER A 525 -35.46 -30.12 -3.33
C SER A 525 -35.63 -28.68 -2.84
N VAL A 526 -35.40 -28.43 -1.55
CA VAL A 526 -35.60 -27.13 -0.89
C VAL A 526 -34.26 -26.47 -0.53
N ALA A 527 -33.15 -27.18 -0.73
CA ALA A 527 -31.81 -26.79 -0.28
C ALA A 527 -31.09 -25.74 -1.15
N ALA A 528 -31.71 -25.22 -2.22
CA ALA A 528 -31.10 -24.13 -2.98
C ALA A 528 -30.95 -22.89 -2.08
N ALA A 529 -29.75 -22.32 -2.03
CA ALA A 529 -29.48 -21.11 -1.28
C ALA A 529 -30.47 -20.01 -1.68
N ALA A 530 -31.14 -19.38 -0.72
CA ALA A 530 -31.58 -18.02 -0.96
C ALA A 530 -30.29 -17.20 -1.06
N PRO A 531 -29.98 -16.58 -2.22
CA PRO A 531 -28.82 -15.71 -2.29
C PRO A 531 -28.96 -14.64 -1.21
N LYS A 532 -27.81 -14.11 -0.75
CA LYS A 532 -27.83 -12.89 0.07
C LYS A 532 -28.72 -11.88 -0.63
N ARG A 533 -29.49 -11.12 0.14
CA ARG A 533 -30.53 -10.22 -0.36
C ARG A 533 -29.86 -9.02 -1.05
N SER A 534 -29.18 -9.22 -2.17
CA SER A 534 -28.40 -8.20 -2.90
C SER A 534 -29.18 -7.62 -4.08
N VAL A 535 -30.41 -8.08 -4.30
CA VAL A 535 -31.32 -7.57 -5.33
C VAL A 535 -32.69 -7.29 -4.73
N ALA A 536 -33.17 -6.05 -4.87
CA ALA A 536 -34.53 -5.66 -4.56
C ALA A 536 -35.34 -5.45 -5.85
N LYS A 537 -36.62 -5.83 -5.83
CA LYS A 537 -37.55 -5.61 -6.95
C LYS A 537 -38.59 -4.58 -6.57
N VAL A 538 -38.72 -3.52 -7.37
CA VAL A 538 -39.66 -2.42 -7.09
C VAL A 538 -40.56 -2.18 -8.29
N LYS A 539 -41.85 -1.96 -8.06
CA LYS A 539 -42.78 -1.58 -9.11
C LYS A 539 -42.80 -0.05 -9.25
N VAL A 540 -42.34 0.46 -10.39
CA VAL A 540 -42.29 1.89 -10.73
C VAL A 540 -43.13 2.08 -12.00
N ASN A 541 -44.13 2.96 -11.97
CA ASN A 541 -44.98 3.26 -13.14
C ASN A 541 -45.57 2.03 -13.84
N GLY A 542 -45.94 1.00 -13.06
CA GLY A 542 -46.51 -0.24 -13.57
C GLY A 542 -45.50 -1.33 -13.98
N GLN A 543 -44.21 -0.98 -14.13
CA GLN A 543 -43.13 -1.91 -14.50
C GLN A 543 -42.30 -2.34 -13.30
N VAL A 544 -41.80 -3.57 -13.30
CA VAL A 544 -40.89 -4.08 -12.26
C VAL A 544 -39.46 -3.72 -12.64
N GLN A 545 -38.75 -3.07 -11.72
CA GLN A 545 -37.34 -2.70 -11.86
C GLN A 545 -36.51 -3.38 -10.77
N ASP A 546 -35.35 -3.90 -11.17
CA ASP A 546 -34.38 -4.54 -10.27
C ASP A 546 -33.31 -3.54 -9.82
N PHE A 547 -32.96 -3.59 -8.54
CA PHE A 547 -31.92 -2.79 -7.89
C PHE A 547 -30.91 -3.73 -7.25
N ARG A 548 -29.65 -3.73 -7.71
CA ARG A 548 -28.61 -4.68 -7.32
C ARG A 548 -27.46 -3.99 -6.59
N ALA A 549 -27.11 -4.49 -5.42
CA ALA A 549 -25.85 -4.19 -4.75
C ALA A 549 -24.70 -4.93 -5.45
N ASP A 550 -23.62 -4.21 -5.76
CA ASP A 550 -22.41 -4.76 -6.40
C ASP A 550 -21.18 -4.77 -5.47
N ASN A 551 -21.35 -4.37 -4.21
CA ASN A 551 -20.31 -4.24 -3.20
C ASN A 551 -19.16 -3.27 -3.58
N GLN A 552 -19.34 -2.38 -4.56
CA GLN A 552 -18.32 -1.42 -5.02
C GLN A 552 -18.79 0.04 -4.90
N LEU A 553 -19.37 0.43 -3.75
CA LEU A 553 -19.95 1.75 -3.48
C LEU A 553 -21.11 2.16 -4.41
N LEU A 554 -21.59 1.23 -5.23
CA LEU A 554 -22.58 1.50 -6.24
C LEU A 554 -23.80 0.60 -6.04
N LEU A 555 -24.92 1.05 -6.58
CA LEU A 555 -26.15 0.29 -6.64
C LEU A 555 -26.70 0.38 -8.07
N GLN A 556 -26.81 -0.77 -8.73
CA GLN A 556 -27.17 -0.85 -10.14
C GLN A 556 -28.68 -0.93 -10.32
N ALA A 557 -29.24 -0.08 -11.19
CA ALA A 557 -30.66 0.03 -11.48
C ALA A 557 -30.91 0.02 -13.00
N GLY A 558 -30.89 -1.18 -13.61
CA GLY A 558 -30.79 -1.33 -15.06
C GLY A 558 -29.38 -0.98 -15.57
N SER A 559 -29.29 -0.07 -16.56
CA SER A 559 -28.00 0.47 -17.04
C SER A 559 -27.46 1.63 -16.19
N LYS A 560 -28.27 2.20 -15.29
CA LYS A 560 -27.88 3.32 -14.43
C LYS A 560 -27.15 2.80 -13.19
N LEU A 561 -25.98 3.35 -12.91
CA LEU A 561 -25.25 3.16 -11.66
C LEU A 561 -25.60 4.31 -10.73
N ILE A 562 -26.04 3.97 -9.51
CA ILE A 562 -26.37 4.93 -8.46
C ILE A 562 -25.19 4.93 -7.50
N ASP A 563 -24.54 6.07 -7.36
CA ASP A 563 -23.49 6.27 -6.38
C ASP A 563 -24.10 6.29 -4.97
N VAL A 564 -23.69 5.31 -4.14
CA VAL A 564 -24.07 5.22 -2.74
C VAL A 564 -22.85 5.33 -1.83
N SER A 565 -21.74 5.85 -2.34
CA SER A 565 -20.51 6.09 -1.57
C SER A 565 -20.76 6.92 -0.31
N ALA A 566 -21.64 7.93 -0.37
CA ALA A 566 -22.07 8.74 0.78
C ALA A 566 -22.77 7.95 1.92
N VAL A 567 -23.12 6.68 1.69
CA VAL A 567 -23.73 5.77 2.68
C VAL A 567 -22.79 4.61 3.00
N ALA A 568 -22.22 4.03 1.95
CA ALA A 568 -21.51 2.76 2.00
C ALA A 568 -20.04 2.95 2.41
N ASP A 569 -19.41 4.01 1.94
CA ASP A 569 -18.08 4.38 2.39
C ASP A 569 -18.13 4.73 3.89
N TYR A 570 -17.58 3.86 4.74
CA TYR A 570 -17.48 4.12 6.17
C TYR A 570 -16.64 5.38 6.46
N GLN A 571 -15.90 5.92 5.49
CA GLN A 571 -15.16 7.18 5.59
C GLN A 571 -16.01 8.41 5.26
N SER A 572 -17.12 8.26 4.52
CA SER A 572 -18.09 9.33 4.20
C SER A 572 -19.24 9.39 5.20
N ALA A 573 -19.29 8.40 6.09
CA ALA A 573 -20.20 8.34 7.18
C ALA A 573 -20.08 9.56 8.12
N PRO A 574 -21.13 10.33 8.48
CA PRO A 574 -21.22 10.99 9.77
C PRO A 574 -20.58 10.12 10.85
N ASP A 575 -19.66 10.75 11.56
CA ASP A 575 -18.88 10.12 12.61
C ASP A 575 -19.81 9.22 13.44
N ARG A 576 -19.45 7.94 13.58
CA ARG A 576 -19.95 7.17 14.72
C ARG A 576 -19.70 8.07 15.92
N ALA A 577 -20.71 8.29 16.76
CA ALA A 577 -20.49 8.94 18.04
C ALA A 577 -19.31 8.22 18.69
N LEU A 578 -18.20 8.95 18.84
CA LEU A 578 -17.00 8.44 19.46
C LEU A 578 -17.46 7.85 20.78
N SER A 579 -17.19 6.56 20.97
CA SER A 579 -17.37 6.00 22.29
C SER A 579 -16.35 6.65 23.20
N LYS A 580 -16.44 6.40 24.51
CA LYS A 580 -15.46 6.92 25.47
C LYS A 580 -13.97 6.51 25.24
N ALA A 581 -13.65 5.93 24.08
CA ALA A 581 -12.41 5.23 23.77
C ALA A 581 -11.70 5.72 22.50
N ASP A 582 -12.23 6.71 21.76
CA ASP A 582 -11.71 7.04 20.43
C ASP A 582 -11.44 8.54 20.25
N VAL A 583 -10.33 9.04 20.80
CA VAL A 583 -9.65 10.27 20.33
C VAL A 583 -8.14 10.12 20.54
N PRO A 584 -7.25 10.48 19.60
CA PRO A 584 -5.92 10.95 19.96
C PRO A 584 -6.08 12.40 20.40
N GLY A 585 -6.05 12.65 21.71
CA GLY A 585 -6.41 13.97 22.25
C GLY A 585 -5.59 15.11 21.63
N SER A 586 -6.27 16.12 21.10
CA SER A 586 -5.72 17.46 20.99
C SER A 586 -5.81 18.17 22.34
N ILE A 587 -5.09 19.28 22.49
CA ILE A 587 -5.19 20.15 23.66
C ILE A 587 -5.53 21.56 23.22
N THR A 588 -6.19 22.32 24.10
CA THR A 588 -6.15 23.78 24.03
C THR A 588 -5.25 24.32 25.12
N TYR A 589 -4.60 25.45 24.81
CA TYR A 589 -3.88 26.26 25.78
C TYR A 589 -4.76 27.43 26.20
N ARG A 590 -4.76 27.77 27.48
CA ARG A 590 -5.33 29.03 27.97
C ARG A 590 -4.38 29.67 28.98
N LEU A 591 -4.06 30.94 28.80
CA LEU A 591 -3.32 31.74 29.78
C LEU A 591 -4.33 32.51 30.63
N ASP A 592 -4.31 32.28 31.95
CA ASP A 592 -5.23 32.87 32.91
C ASP A 592 -6.70 32.73 32.45
N ASP A 593 -7.46 33.83 32.46
CA ASP A 593 -8.85 33.90 31.96
C ASP A 593 -8.94 34.32 30.48
N GLY A 594 -7.83 34.19 29.75
CA GLY A 594 -7.74 34.53 28.33
C GLY A 594 -8.47 33.56 27.39
N PRO A 595 -8.47 33.83 26.08
CA PRO A 595 -9.07 32.93 25.09
C PRO A 595 -8.33 31.59 25.01
N GLU A 596 -9.07 30.51 24.78
CA GLU A 596 -8.48 29.20 24.45
C GLU A 596 -7.82 29.24 23.06
N MET A 597 -6.59 28.75 22.98
CA MET A 597 -5.81 28.56 21.75
C MET A 597 -5.77 27.08 21.42
N ASP A 598 -6.30 26.69 20.25
CA ASP A 598 -6.31 25.30 19.82
C ASP A 598 -4.93 24.83 19.30
N TRP A 599 -4.63 23.56 19.54
CA TRP A 599 -3.45 22.90 19.02
C TRP A 599 -3.85 21.62 18.29
N THR A 600 -3.98 21.74 16.97
CA THR A 600 -4.26 20.62 16.05
C THR A 600 -3.48 20.78 14.75
N ARG A 601 -2.69 19.75 14.35
CA ARG A 601 -2.32 19.31 12.97
C ARG A 601 -0.85 18.86 12.85
N ASN A 602 -0.64 17.74 12.14
CA ASN A 602 0.64 17.02 12.03
C ASN A 602 1.54 17.43 10.86
N VAL A 603 1.07 18.26 9.91
CA VAL A 603 1.87 18.75 8.78
C VAL A 603 1.44 20.17 8.44
N TRP A 604 2.39 21.08 8.34
CA TRP A 604 2.15 22.49 8.05
C TRP A 604 3.07 22.97 6.93
N HIS A 605 2.67 24.02 6.23
CA HIS A 605 3.60 24.80 5.42
C HIS A 605 4.14 25.94 6.27
N ARG A 606 5.43 26.25 6.12
CA ARG A 606 5.95 27.54 6.59
C ARG A 606 5.10 28.67 5.97
N PRO A 607 4.72 29.71 6.73
CA PRO A 607 3.88 30.82 6.24
C PRO A 607 4.42 31.54 5.01
N ASP A 608 5.73 31.48 4.78
CA ASP A 608 6.43 32.34 3.82
C ASP A 608 6.92 31.62 2.54
N ASP A 609 6.80 30.28 2.42
CA ASP A 609 7.60 29.55 1.40
C ASP A 609 7.12 28.17 0.89
N ASN A 610 5.92 27.69 1.23
CA ASN A 610 5.40 26.38 0.82
C ASN A 610 6.31 25.18 1.19
N VAL A 611 7.27 25.36 2.11
CA VAL A 611 8.12 24.26 2.60
C VAL A 611 7.37 23.46 3.66
N LEU A 612 7.41 22.13 3.53
CA LEU A 612 6.80 21.19 4.47
C LEU A 612 7.49 21.26 5.85
N LEU A 613 6.71 21.36 6.92
CA LEU A 613 7.10 21.25 8.32
C LEU A 613 6.44 20.00 8.94
N VAL A 614 7.21 19.25 9.72
CA VAL A 614 6.82 17.95 10.25
C VAL A 614 6.79 17.98 11.77
N ASN A 615 5.66 17.59 12.36
CA ASN A 615 5.47 17.55 13.81
C ASN A 615 6.58 16.76 14.54
N ASP A 616 6.91 17.17 15.77
CA ASP A 616 8.02 16.66 16.60
C ASP A 616 9.46 16.97 16.15
N THR A 617 9.67 17.76 15.10
CA THR A 617 11.00 18.32 14.79
C THR A 617 11.23 19.65 15.53
N GLU A 618 12.47 19.96 15.92
CA GLU A 618 12.82 21.26 16.52
C GLU A 618 12.41 22.42 15.58
N GLU A 619 12.63 22.23 14.28
CA GLU A 619 12.25 23.16 13.23
C GLU A 619 10.75 23.42 13.20
N PHE A 620 9.92 22.39 13.35
CA PHE A 620 8.47 22.56 13.41
C PHE A 620 8.03 23.37 14.62
N TRP A 621 8.58 23.08 15.80
CA TRP A 621 8.26 23.78 17.03
C TRP A 621 8.72 25.24 17.01
N ARG A 622 9.84 25.56 16.36
CA ARG A 622 10.30 26.96 16.18
C ARG A 622 9.25 27.85 15.49
N TRP A 623 8.51 27.31 14.53
CA TRP A 623 7.49 28.06 13.77
C TRP A 623 6.10 27.99 14.40
N ASN A 624 5.72 26.86 14.99
CA ASN A 624 4.33 26.60 15.35
C ASN A 624 4.05 26.63 16.86
N ALA A 625 5.08 26.66 17.72
CA ALA A 625 4.86 26.79 19.16
C ALA A 625 4.05 28.06 19.48
N PRO A 626 2.94 27.97 20.24
CA PRO A 626 2.23 29.14 20.74
C PRO A 626 3.17 30.08 21.48
N LYS A 627 3.18 31.35 21.08
CA LYS A 627 4.03 32.41 21.66
C LYS A 627 3.15 33.38 22.43
N LEU A 628 3.35 33.43 23.74
CA LEU A 628 2.59 34.24 24.69
C LEU A 628 3.45 35.41 25.17
N THR A 629 2.84 36.58 25.38
CA THR A 629 3.47 37.70 26.09
C THR A 629 2.80 37.83 27.45
N VAL A 630 3.56 37.64 28.52
CA VAL A 630 3.03 37.58 29.89
C VAL A 630 3.57 38.76 30.70
N GLY A 631 2.71 39.45 31.43
CA GLY A 631 3.10 40.57 32.31
C GLY A 631 3.77 40.11 33.61
N PRO A 632 4.20 41.05 34.48
CA PRO A 632 4.63 40.72 35.84
C PRO A 632 3.44 40.24 36.67
N GLY A 633 3.59 39.14 37.39
CA GLY A 633 2.51 38.54 38.18
C GLY A 633 2.65 37.05 38.38
N THR A 634 1.65 36.46 39.05
CA THR A 634 1.45 35.00 39.09
C THR A 634 0.43 34.64 38.03
N HIS A 635 0.77 33.68 37.19
CA HIS A 635 0.01 33.29 36.00
C HIS A 635 -0.21 31.79 35.97
N LYS A 636 -1.21 31.37 35.19
CA LYS A 636 -1.58 29.98 35.03
C LYS A 636 -1.78 29.62 33.57
N ILE A 637 -1.06 28.60 33.09
CA ILE A 637 -1.36 27.95 31.81
C ILE A 637 -2.25 26.75 32.09
N THR A 638 -3.45 26.76 31.52
CA THR A 638 -4.39 25.65 31.55
C THR A 638 -4.31 24.89 30.23
N LEU A 639 -3.99 23.60 30.28
CA LEU A 639 -4.14 22.67 29.16
C LEU A 639 -5.45 21.93 29.30
N THR A 640 -6.33 22.01 28.31
CA THR A 640 -7.59 21.25 28.30
C THR A 640 -7.49 20.11 27.30
N ALA A 641 -7.62 18.87 27.77
CA ALA A 641 -7.70 17.70 26.90
C ALA A 641 -8.99 17.76 26.08
N ARG A 642 -8.89 17.72 24.76
CA ARG A 642 -10.04 17.69 23.83
C ARG A 642 -10.47 16.28 23.47
N GLY A 643 -9.78 15.25 23.97
CA GLY A 643 -10.09 13.86 23.69
C GLY A 643 -9.75 12.90 24.82
N GLU A 644 -10.40 11.74 24.82
CA GLU A 644 -10.12 10.65 25.76
C GLU A 644 -8.80 9.96 25.40
N CYS A 645 -8.14 9.32 26.36
CA CYS A 645 -6.86 8.62 26.14
C CYS A 645 -5.70 9.52 25.69
N MET A 646 -5.79 10.83 25.87
CA MET A 646 -4.68 11.77 25.68
C MET A 646 -3.54 11.41 26.65
N ARG A 647 -2.29 11.30 26.19
CA ARG A 647 -1.14 10.91 27.03
C ARG A 647 -0.02 11.95 26.98
N LEU A 648 0.18 12.68 28.07
CA LEU A 648 1.14 13.77 28.16
C LEU A 648 2.21 13.43 29.20
N ASP A 649 3.48 13.56 28.79
CA ASP A 649 4.65 13.43 29.65
C ASP A 649 4.96 14.79 30.32
N GLY A 650 4.80 15.90 29.60
CA GLY A 650 4.99 17.24 30.17
C GLY A 650 4.62 18.38 29.23
N LEU A 651 4.77 19.60 29.70
CA LEU A 651 4.68 20.83 28.92
C LEU A 651 6.07 21.46 28.84
N GLN A 652 6.66 21.53 27.65
CA GLN A 652 7.93 22.21 27.47
C GLN A 652 7.71 23.71 27.26
N VAL A 653 8.49 24.50 27.98
CA VAL A 653 8.42 25.98 27.99
C VAL A 653 9.80 26.56 27.73
N ALA A 654 9.86 27.62 26.90
CA ALA A 654 11.09 28.38 26.63
C ALA A 654 10.81 29.89 26.61
N ARG A 655 11.80 30.72 27.01
CA ARG A 655 11.71 32.18 26.93
C ARG A 655 11.99 32.67 25.50
N THR A 656 11.13 33.53 24.94
CA THR A 656 11.25 34.08 23.57
C THR A 656 11.42 35.60 23.52
N ALA A 657 12.28 36.05 22.61
CA ALA A 657 12.51 37.46 22.29
C ALA A 657 11.62 37.99 21.14
N GLU A 658 10.85 37.14 20.46
CA GLU A 658 10.12 37.42 19.22
C GLU A 658 9.07 38.55 19.25
N PRO A 659 8.40 38.89 20.38
CA PRO A 659 7.55 40.08 20.42
C PRO A 659 8.33 41.38 20.69
N MET A 660 9.56 41.30 21.21
CA MET A 660 10.32 42.44 21.71
C MET A 660 11.47 42.87 20.79
N PHE A 661 12.04 41.94 20.05
CA PHE A 661 13.07 42.18 19.04
C PHE A 661 12.64 41.59 17.69
N SER A 662 13.09 42.20 16.59
CA SER A 662 12.98 41.59 15.27
C SER A 662 14.33 41.63 14.54
N VAL A 663 14.59 40.61 13.73
CA VAL A 663 15.84 40.46 12.97
C VAL A 663 15.48 40.24 11.50
N GLN A 664 16.06 41.05 10.62
CA GLN A 664 15.99 40.89 9.16
C GLN A 664 17.39 40.79 8.58
N ALA A 665 17.59 39.99 7.54
CA ALA A 665 18.86 39.93 6.82
C ALA A 665 18.62 39.92 5.32
N ARG A 666 19.31 40.80 4.58
CA ARG A 666 19.15 41.02 3.13
C ARG A 666 20.49 40.82 2.42
N PRO A 667 20.55 40.18 1.25
CA PRO A 667 21.81 39.99 0.52
C PRO A 667 22.31 41.32 -0.08
N GLU A 668 23.58 41.34 -0.49
CA GLU A 668 24.16 42.44 -1.24
C GLU A 668 24.72 42.01 -2.60
N PRO A 669 24.51 42.80 -3.68
CA PRO A 669 23.68 44.02 -3.74
C PRO A 669 22.19 43.68 -3.90
N TRP A 670 21.33 44.31 -3.08
CA TRP A 670 19.88 44.03 -3.09
C TRP A 670 19.23 44.17 -4.47
N SER A 671 19.73 45.05 -5.34
CA SER A 671 19.20 45.25 -6.71
C SER A 671 19.25 44.01 -7.61
N LEU A 672 20.20 43.09 -7.40
CA LEU A 672 20.33 41.85 -8.17
C LEU A 672 19.44 40.71 -7.62
N HIS A 673 19.01 40.83 -6.36
CA HIS A 673 18.23 39.80 -5.66
C HIS A 673 16.76 40.18 -5.48
N SER A 674 16.44 41.48 -5.46
CA SER A 674 15.09 42.02 -5.23
C SER A 674 14.07 41.68 -6.32
N ARG A 675 14.54 41.26 -7.50
CA ARG A 675 13.70 40.85 -8.64
C ARG A 675 13.35 39.36 -8.65
N VAL A 676 13.81 38.58 -7.65
CA VAL A 676 13.43 37.18 -7.49
C VAL A 676 12.12 37.12 -6.68
N PRO A 677 11.00 36.64 -7.26
CA PRO A 677 9.66 36.77 -6.69
C PRO A 677 9.34 35.73 -5.59
N SER A 678 10.23 35.52 -4.61
CA SER A 678 9.90 34.66 -3.46
C SER A 678 10.43 35.27 -2.16
N GLY A 679 9.61 35.36 -1.12
CA GLY A 679 10.00 35.83 0.22
C GLY A 679 10.99 34.93 0.98
N SER A 680 11.44 33.84 0.35
CA SER A 680 11.99 32.65 1.01
C SER A 680 13.50 32.46 0.77
N TYR A 681 14.00 32.81 -0.43
CA TYR A 681 15.43 32.82 -0.73
C TYR A 681 15.88 34.24 -0.89
N GLN A 682 16.66 34.70 0.08
CA GLN A 682 17.03 36.08 0.09
C GLN A 682 18.13 36.37 -0.94
N GLY A 683 18.91 35.39 -1.44
CA GLY A 683 19.94 35.62 -2.47
C GLY A 683 20.29 34.42 -3.39
N VAL A 684 20.89 34.72 -4.54
CA VAL A 684 21.48 33.76 -5.50
C VAL A 684 22.86 34.29 -5.89
N PHE A 685 23.92 33.63 -5.44
CA PHE A 685 25.31 34.07 -5.66
C PHE A 685 26.02 33.13 -6.64
N TYR A 686 26.92 33.63 -7.48
CA TYR A 686 27.84 32.77 -8.23
C TYR A 686 29.05 32.36 -7.39
N ARG A 687 29.74 31.29 -7.80
CA ARG A 687 30.94 30.77 -7.11
C ARG A 687 32.03 31.83 -6.94
N ASN A 688 32.15 32.78 -7.86
CA ASN A 688 33.12 33.87 -7.81
C ASN A 688 32.59 35.14 -7.13
N GLU A 689 31.33 35.18 -6.69
CA GLU A 689 30.75 36.31 -5.98
C GLU A 689 30.91 36.16 -4.45
N PRO A 690 31.17 37.25 -3.72
CA PRO A 690 31.18 37.22 -2.27
C PRO A 690 29.76 37.07 -1.73
N VAL A 691 29.55 36.13 -0.81
CA VAL A 691 28.27 35.97 -0.12
C VAL A 691 28.20 37.02 0.99
N GLN A 692 27.39 38.06 0.81
CA GLN A 692 27.25 39.15 1.79
C GLN A 692 25.79 39.41 2.15
N PHE A 693 25.56 39.68 3.44
CA PHE A 693 24.26 40.03 3.99
C PHE A 693 24.35 41.26 4.90
N THR A 694 23.42 42.20 4.78
CA THR A 694 23.16 43.23 5.79
C THR A 694 22.06 42.76 6.73
N VAL A 695 22.35 42.73 8.03
CA VAL A 695 21.43 42.34 9.11
C VAL A 695 20.97 43.59 9.85
N GLU A 696 19.66 43.70 10.06
CA GLU A 696 19.01 44.77 10.81
C GLU A 696 18.26 44.17 12.01
N VAL A 697 18.50 44.74 13.20
CA VAL A 697 17.83 44.38 14.45
C VAL A 697 17.06 45.57 14.99
N THR A 698 15.78 45.39 15.29
CA THR A 698 14.93 46.43 15.91
C THR A 698 14.40 45.99 17.27
N SER A 699 14.11 46.95 18.14
CA SER A 699 13.63 46.73 19.51
C SER A 699 12.35 47.50 19.77
N ARG A 700 11.40 46.89 20.49
CA ARG A 700 10.20 47.53 21.03
C ARG A 700 10.35 48.00 22.48
N PHE A 701 11.49 47.75 23.13
CA PHE A 701 11.77 48.27 24.46
C PHE A 701 11.93 49.79 24.44
N LYS A 702 11.31 50.49 25.40
CA LYS A 702 11.48 51.94 25.57
C LYS A 702 12.93 52.34 25.87
N ALA A 703 13.63 51.53 26.67
CA ALA A 703 15.05 51.72 26.99
C ALA A 703 15.94 50.93 26.02
N ALA A 704 17.14 51.45 25.75
CA ALA A 704 18.13 50.75 24.95
C ALA A 704 18.52 49.40 25.59
N LYS A 705 18.64 48.36 24.77
CA LYS A 705 19.02 47.01 25.20
C LYS A 705 20.24 46.53 24.44
N THR A 706 21.14 45.86 25.14
CA THR A 706 22.27 45.15 24.53
C THR A 706 21.86 43.72 24.23
N VAL A 707 22.15 43.28 23.02
CA VAL A 707 21.90 41.91 22.53
C VAL A 707 23.17 41.36 21.89
N GLU A 708 23.32 40.03 21.90
CA GLU A 708 24.41 39.35 21.20
C GLU A 708 23.83 38.61 19.99
N LEU A 709 24.32 38.96 18.79
CA LEU A 709 23.93 38.32 17.54
C LEU A 709 25.00 37.32 17.11
N GLU A 710 24.64 36.04 17.08
CA GLU A 710 25.42 34.97 16.50
C GLU A 710 24.93 34.63 15.10
N ALA A 711 25.86 34.34 14.19
CA ALA A 711 25.52 33.91 12.84
C ALA A 711 26.30 32.63 12.49
N ALA A 712 25.58 31.63 11.99
CA ALA A 712 26.13 30.37 11.52
C ALA A 712 25.58 30.04 10.14
N LEU A 713 26.46 29.58 9.26
CA LEU A 713 26.15 29.19 7.90
C LEU A 713 26.24 27.67 7.81
N TYR A 714 25.14 27.05 7.39
CA TYR A 714 25.02 25.62 7.19
C TYR A 714 24.93 25.30 5.70
N ASN A 715 25.64 24.26 5.27
CA ASN A 715 25.49 23.72 3.91
C ASN A 715 24.24 22.81 3.84
N TYR A 716 23.93 22.33 2.64
CA TYR A 716 22.79 21.43 2.42
C TYR A 716 22.87 20.12 3.21
N MET A 717 24.06 19.68 3.65
CA MET A 717 24.24 18.49 4.50
C MET A 717 23.83 18.74 5.97
N GLY A 718 23.56 20.00 6.34
CA GLY A 718 23.32 20.40 7.73
C GLY A 718 24.62 20.67 8.51
N GLU A 719 25.75 20.69 7.82
CA GLU A 719 27.06 20.93 8.44
C GLU A 719 27.31 22.43 8.53
N CYS A 720 27.78 22.88 9.69
CA CYS A 720 28.17 24.26 9.88
C CYS A 720 29.50 24.54 9.16
N VAL A 721 29.46 25.28 8.06
CA VAL A 721 30.63 25.60 7.22
C VAL A 721 31.29 26.93 7.56
N ALA A 722 30.58 27.82 8.26
CA ALA A 722 31.15 29.06 8.76
C ALA A 722 30.36 29.61 9.96
N THR A 723 31.04 30.16 10.96
CA THR A 723 30.43 30.90 12.07
C THR A 723 31.04 32.29 12.17
N ARG A 724 30.28 33.22 12.74
CA ARG A 724 30.76 34.55 13.11
C ARG A 724 30.78 34.66 14.63
N ARG A 725 31.78 35.37 15.15
CA ARG A 725 31.84 35.69 16.58
C ARG A 725 30.58 36.47 16.98
N PRO A 726 30.05 36.28 18.20
CA PRO A 726 28.91 37.05 18.68
C PRO A 726 29.17 38.54 18.52
N ILE A 727 28.25 39.25 17.86
CA ILE A 727 28.31 40.70 17.66
C ILE A 727 27.41 41.34 18.70
N ARG A 728 27.99 42.15 19.60
CA ARG A 728 27.22 42.96 20.54
C ARG A 728 26.60 44.15 19.83
N LEU A 729 25.27 44.26 19.91
CA LEU A 729 24.50 45.35 19.34
C LEU A 729 23.72 46.05 20.46
N THR A 730 23.73 47.39 20.46
CA THR A 730 22.85 48.19 21.32
C THR A 730 21.69 48.68 20.47
N VAL A 731 20.47 48.29 20.84
CA VAL A 731 19.24 48.56 20.05
C VAL A 731 18.30 49.42 20.88
N ALA A 732 17.92 50.59 20.36
CA ALA A 732 16.99 51.53 20.99
C ALA A 732 15.64 51.58 20.25
N ALA A 733 14.57 51.99 20.94
CA ALA A 733 13.26 52.18 20.31
C ALA A 733 13.34 53.13 19.12
N GLY A 734 12.82 52.71 17.97
CA GLY A 734 12.79 53.51 16.74
C GLY A 734 14.14 53.70 16.03
N GLN A 735 15.23 53.14 16.54
CA GLN A 735 16.57 53.21 15.93
C GLN A 735 17.11 51.79 15.68
N PRO A 736 16.97 51.24 14.45
CA PRO A 736 17.50 49.92 14.10
C PRO A 736 19.03 49.85 14.21
N ALA A 737 19.55 48.77 14.79
CA ALA A 737 20.98 48.45 14.73
C ALA A 737 21.27 47.65 13.46
N ARG A 738 22.32 48.02 12.71
CA ARG A 738 22.72 47.36 11.46
C ARG A 738 24.13 46.80 11.55
N THR A 739 24.36 45.65 10.94
CA THR A 739 25.69 45.04 10.79
C THR A 739 25.79 44.22 9.51
N SER A 740 26.99 44.07 8.95
CA SER A 740 27.22 43.33 7.71
C SER A 740 27.93 42.01 7.99
N LEU A 741 27.44 40.93 7.37
CA LEU A 741 27.98 39.58 7.48
C LEU A 741 28.44 39.09 6.10
N GLY A 742 29.75 38.95 5.93
CA GLY A 742 30.33 38.29 4.76
C GLY A 742 30.57 36.80 5.01
N PHE A 743 30.56 35.96 3.99
CA PHE A 743 30.93 34.55 4.04
C PHE A 743 31.70 34.16 2.75
N ALA A 744 32.62 33.21 2.87
CA ALA A 744 33.39 32.68 1.75
C ALA A 744 33.34 31.14 1.73
N PRO A 745 32.14 30.52 1.60
CA PRO A 745 32.03 29.07 1.55
C PRO A 745 32.78 28.53 0.34
N ARG A 746 33.49 27.42 0.51
CA ARG A 746 34.22 26.76 -0.60
C ARG A 746 33.24 26.08 -1.56
N GLU A 747 32.16 25.52 -1.02
CA GLU A 747 31.16 24.69 -1.70
C GLU A 747 30.09 25.52 -2.46
N THR A 748 29.54 24.97 -3.53
CA THR A 748 28.32 25.45 -4.20
C THR A 748 27.13 24.59 -3.79
N GLY A 749 25.91 25.07 -4.03
CA GLY A 749 24.67 24.39 -3.65
C GLY A 749 23.79 25.24 -2.75
N ARG A 750 22.91 24.58 -2.00
CA ARG A 750 21.99 25.22 -1.06
C ARG A 750 22.66 25.54 0.28
N PHE A 751 22.35 26.71 0.84
CA PHE A 751 22.82 27.15 2.15
C PHE A 751 21.67 27.68 3.02
N THR A 752 21.83 27.51 4.33
CA THR A 752 20.97 28.08 5.36
C THR A 752 21.82 28.93 6.29
N LEU A 753 21.57 30.23 6.33
CA LEU A 753 22.12 31.18 7.29
C LEU A 753 21.19 31.26 8.50
N THR A 754 21.68 30.87 9.67
CA THR A 754 20.99 30.99 10.95
C THR A 754 21.52 32.23 11.68
N LEU A 755 20.61 33.08 12.11
CA LEU A 755 20.85 34.28 12.92
C LEU A 755 20.22 34.06 14.28
N ALA A 756 21.03 33.83 15.31
CA ALA A 756 20.58 33.64 16.68
C ALA A 756 20.87 34.90 17.49
N LEU A 757 19.82 35.55 17.98
CA LEU A 757 19.90 36.69 18.87
C LEU A 757 19.70 36.21 20.31
N HIS A 758 20.71 36.44 21.14
CA HIS A 758 20.72 36.09 22.56
C HIS A 758 20.58 37.35 23.41
N SER A 759 19.71 37.27 24.42
CA SER A 759 19.42 38.35 25.34
C SER A 759 18.97 37.78 26.70
N PRO A 760 19.16 38.51 27.81
CA PRO A 760 18.52 38.18 29.10
C PRO A 760 16.98 38.09 29.04
N HIS A 761 16.41 38.59 27.94
CA HIS A 761 14.98 38.59 27.66
C HIS A 761 14.51 37.41 26.79
N GLY A 762 15.41 36.46 26.46
CA GLY A 762 15.12 35.26 25.67
C GLY A 762 15.89 35.20 24.35
N GLY A 763 15.74 34.08 23.66
CA GLY A 763 16.35 33.84 22.34
C GLY A 763 15.41 34.15 21.19
N LEU A 764 15.97 34.55 20.04
CA LEU A 764 15.28 34.61 18.76
C LEU A 764 16.19 34.05 17.68
N THR A 765 15.71 33.06 16.91
CA THR A 765 16.46 32.50 15.78
C THR A 765 15.72 32.76 14.48
N LYS A 766 16.40 33.37 13.51
CA LYS A 766 15.89 33.55 12.14
C LYS A 766 16.75 32.79 11.15
N GLU A 767 16.11 32.09 10.21
CA GLU A 767 16.80 31.40 9.12
C GLU A 767 16.59 32.15 7.80
N VAL A 768 17.66 32.20 7.01
CA VAL A 768 17.67 32.74 5.65
C VAL A 768 18.27 31.70 4.73
N CYS A 769 17.53 31.27 3.71
CA CYS A 769 18.04 30.36 2.69
C CYS A 769 18.59 31.14 1.49
N PHE A 770 19.65 30.64 0.89
CA PHE A 770 20.19 31.17 -0.38
C PHE A 770 20.82 30.04 -1.21
N VAL A 771 21.00 30.25 -2.51
CA VAL A 771 21.71 29.31 -3.40
C VAL A 771 23.01 29.94 -3.85
N ARG A 772 24.09 29.15 -3.87
CA ARG A 772 25.34 29.53 -4.51
C ARG A 772 25.61 28.62 -5.71
N LEU A 773 25.59 29.17 -6.91
CA LEU A 773 25.71 28.41 -8.16
C LEU A 773 27.16 28.36 -8.66
N PRO A 774 27.61 27.25 -9.26
CA PRO A 774 28.85 27.26 -10.03
C PRO A 774 28.71 28.18 -11.26
N LYS A 775 29.84 28.55 -11.86
CA LYS A 775 29.84 29.14 -13.21
C LYS A 775 29.46 28.05 -14.21
N LEU A 776 28.53 28.32 -15.11
CA LEU A 776 27.96 27.38 -16.07
C LEU A 776 28.88 27.18 -17.28
N GLU A 777 30.02 26.52 -17.11
CA GLU A 777 30.88 26.07 -18.21
C GLU A 777 30.56 24.59 -18.58
N HIS A 778 30.91 24.10 -19.78
CA HIS A 778 30.43 22.82 -20.37
C HIS A 778 30.80 21.56 -19.53
N PRO A 779 30.47 20.34 -20.00
CA PRO A 779 29.19 19.62 -19.83
C PRO A 779 28.63 19.72 -18.40
N ARG A 780 27.31 19.72 -18.20
CA ARG A 780 26.71 19.99 -16.87
C ARG A 780 25.87 18.83 -16.35
N LEU A 781 25.44 17.94 -17.23
CA LEU A 781 24.52 16.86 -16.88
C LEU A 781 25.19 15.68 -16.16
N PHE A 782 26.35 15.20 -16.62
CA PHE A 782 26.98 13.98 -16.08
C PHE A 782 28.27 14.21 -15.30
N PHE A 783 29.04 15.22 -15.69
CA PHE A 783 30.31 15.66 -15.08
C PHE A 783 30.61 17.06 -15.62
N ARG A 784 31.46 17.82 -14.93
CA ARG A 784 31.89 19.18 -15.30
C ARG A 784 33.23 19.15 -16.04
N GLU A 785 33.55 20.21 -16.78
CA GLU A 785 34.89 20.34 -17.38
C GLU A 785 36.02 20.29 -16.32
N ASP A 786 35.81 20.86 -15.12
CA ASP A 786 36.73 20.76 -13.98
C ASP A 786 36.99 19.31 -13.53
N ASP A 787 36.08 18.38 -13.82
CA ASP A 787 36.21 16.96 -13.45
C ASP A 787 37.05 16.18 -14.49
N VAL A 788 37.32 16.74 -15.67
CA VAL A 788 38.04 16.09 -16.79
C VAL A 788 39.45 15.62 -16.40
N PRO A 789 40.28 16.38 -15.68
CA PRO A 789 41.58 15.90 -15.22
C PRO A 789 41.46 14.63 -14.34
N THR A 790 40.46 14.58 -13.46
CA THR A 790 40.19 13.42 -12.60
C THR A 790 39.72 12.22 -13.43
N ILE A 791 38.84 12.44 -14.41
CA ILE A 791 38.40 11.42 -15.35
C ILE A 791 39.59 10.83 -16.13
N ARG A 792 40.45 11.70 -16.68
CA ARG A 792 41.67 11.27 -17.40
C ARG A 792 42.62 10.47 -16.50
N LYS A 793 42.77 10.86 -15.25
CA LYS A 793 43.59 10.13 -14.28
C LYS A 793 43.07 8.71 -14.04
N ARG A 794 41.75 8.53 -13.87
CA ARG A 794 41.12 7.20 -13.74
C ARG A 794 41.26 6.37 -15.01
N MET A 795 41.16 6.99 -16.18
CA MET A 795 41.36 6.29 -17.45
C MET A 795 42.82 5.83 -17.62
N ALA A 796 43.78 6.68 -17.21
CA ALA A 796 45.20 6.37 -17.29
C ALA A 796 45.62 5.22 -16.36
N SER A 797 44.86 4.92 -15.30
CA SER A 797 45.09 3.72 -14.49
C SER A 797 44.59 2.42 -15.13
N HIS A 798 43.89 2.51 -16.28
CA HIS A 798 43.36 1.37 -17.04
C HIS A 798 43.61 1.50 -18.55
N PRO A 799 44.88 1.62 -18.98
CA PRO A 799 45.22 2.02 -20.35
C PRO A 799 44.78 1.00 -21.41
N GLN A 800 44.85 -0.31 -21.11
CA GLN A 800 44.48 -1.35 -22.08
C GLN A 800 42.97 -1.43 -22.25
N LEU A 801 42.22 -1.29 -21.16
CA LEU A 801 40.76 -1.26 -21.19
C LEU A 801 40.25 -0.13 -22.08
N PHE A 802 40.72 1.11 -21.87
CA PHE A 802 40.21 2.25 -22.62
C PHE A 802 40.67 2.27 -24.09
N ARG A 803 41.85 1.73 -24.40
CA ARG A 803 42.30 1.47 -25.78
C ARG A 803 41.34 0.52 -26.50
N ARG A 804 41.14 -0.69 -25.92
CA ARG A 804 40.25 -1.73 -26.48
C ARG A 804 38.81 -1.23 -26.61
N TYR A 805 38.34 -0.47 -25.63
CA TYR A 805 36.99 0.11 -25.65
C TYR A 805 36.80 1.10 -26.80
N ALA A 806 37.76 1.99 -27.05
CA ALA A 806 37.70 2.93 -28.17
C ALA A 806 37.75 2.21 -29.53
N GLU A 807 38.67 1.25 -29.69
CA GLU A 807 38.80 0.44 -30.92
C GLU A 807 37.51 -0.35 -31.19
N TRP A 808 36.92 -0.93 -30.15
CA TRP A 808 35.66 -1.66 -30.22
C TRP A 808 34.49 -0.76 -30.62
N LEU A 809 34.32 0.40 -29.98
CA LEU A 809 33.27 1.37 -30.34
C LEU A 809 33.41 1.85 -31.78
N ALA A 810 34.63 2.18 -32.22
CA ALA A 810 34.89 2.61 -33.60
C ALA A 810 34.53 1.54 -34.63
N ARG A 811 34.81 0.26 -34.33
CA ARG A 811 34.42 -0.88 -35.17
C ARG A 811 32.90 -1.06 -35.20
N MET A 812 32.26 -1.04 -34.04
CA MET A 812 30.80 -1.25 -33.93
C MET A 812 30.02 -0.10 -34.57
N ALA A 813 30.48 1.14 -34.47
CA ALA A 813 29.86 2.31 -35.10
C ALA A 813 29.80 2.22 -36.64
N LYS A 814 30.74 1.50 -37.26
CA LYS A 814 30.81 1.29 -38.73
C LYS A 814 30.01 0.08 -39.21
N LYS A 815 29.50 -0.76 -38.29
CA LYS A 815 28.76 -1.98 -38.64
C LYS A 815 27.42 -1.62 -39.29
N GLY A 816 27.18 -2.13 -40.51
CA GLY A 816 25.92 -1.96 -41.24
C GLY A 816 24.76 -2.80 -40.68
N GLY A 817 23.58 -2.70 -41.30
CA GLY A 817 22.37 -3.44 -40.90
C GLY A 817 21.30 -2.58 -40.23
N ASN A 818 20.27 -3.22 -39.68
CA ASN A 818 19.23 -2.60 -38.85
C ASN A 818 19.54 -2.79 -37.36
N PHE A 819 18.96 -1.99 -36.49
CA PHE A 819 19.13 -2.19 -35.05
C PHE A 819 18.49 -3.54 -34.62
N PRO A 820 19.06 -4.30 -33.66
CA PRO A 820 20.26 -4.04 -32.87
C PRO A 820 21.59 -4.46 -33.53
N GLU A 821 21.58 -5.02 -34.75
CA GLU A 821 22.80 -5.43 -35.48
C GLU A 821 23.70 -4.24 -35.80
N ARG A 822 23.07 -3.13 -36.20
CA ARG A 822 23.70 -1.80 -36.26
C ARG A 822 23.75 -1.17 -34.87
N PHE A 823 24.91 -0.60 -34.52
CA PHE A 823 25.18 -0.13 -33.16
C PHE A 823 24.31 1.07 -32.73
N LEU A 824 24.12 2.06 -33.61
CA LEU A 824 23.22 3.22 -33.43
C LEU A 824 22.23 3.34 -34.61
N PRO A 825 20.95 3.72 -34.37
CA PRO A 825 19.96 3.93 -35.42
C PRO A 825 20.23 5.20 -36.23
N ASN A 826 19.50 5.39 -37.34
CA ASN A 826 19.61 6.58 -38.19
C ASN A 826 18.90 7.84 -37.64
N GLY A 827 18.12 7.69 -36.57
CA GLY A 827 17.37 8.78 -35.95
C GLY A 827 16.59 8.33 -34.71
N LEU A 828 16.01 9.30 -33.99
CA LEU A 828 15.35 9.13 -32.69
C LEU A 828 13.82 9.29 -32.76
N THR A 829 13.26 9.41 -33.97
CA THR A 829 11.81 9.53 -34.15
C THR A 829 11.13 8.17 -34.05
N ARG A 830 9.84 8.16 -33.69
CA ARG A 830 9.03 6.93 -33.61
C ARG A 830 9.13 6.08 -34.88
N ASP A 831 9.01 6.72 -36.04
CA ASP A 831 9.00 6.04 -37.34
C ASP A 831 10.37 5.43 -37.70
N GLU A 832 11.46 6.10 -37.35
CA GLU A 832 12.82 5.62 -37.60
C GLU A 832 13.18 4.44 -36.69
N LEU A 833 12.75 4.49 -35.42
CA LEU A 833 12.96 3.40 -34.46
C LEU A 833 12.11 2.17 -34.81
N ALA A 834 10.86 2.37 -35.26
CA ALA A 834 10.00 1.28 -35.71
C ALA A 834 10.56 0.57 -36.96
N LYS A 835 11.11 1.33 -37.92
CA LYS A 835 11.78 0.78 -39.12
C LYS A 835 13.09 0.06 -38.80
N ALA A 836 13.70 0.36 -37.66
CA ALA A 836 14.93 -0.26 -37.21
C ALA A 836 14.71 -1.54 -36.40
N ALA A 837 13.49 -2.07 -36.27
CA ALA A 837 13.20 -3.32 -35.54
C ALA A 837 13.60 -4.60 -36.32
N PRO A 838 13.99 -5.71 -35.65
CA PRO A 838 14.30 -6.99 -36.27
C PRO A 838 13.10 -7.62 -37.00
N PRO A 839 13.35 -8.39 -38.08
CA PRO A 839 12.32 -9.15 -38.78
C PRO A 839 11.60 -10.16 -37.88
N GLY A 840 10.29 -10.30 -38.03
CA GLY A 840 9.49 -11.30 -37.29
C GLY A 840 9.01 -10.85 -35.90
N THR A 841 9.35 -9.64 -35.48
CA THR A 841 8.83 -9.03 -34.25
C THR A 841 7.32 -8.80 -34.39
N ARG A 842 6.50 -9.73 -33.86
CA ARG A 842 5.06 -9.49 -33.67
C ARG A 842 4.89 -8.63 -32.44
N ASP A 843 4.33 -7.45 -32.66
CA ASP A 843 4.14 -6.45 -31.62
C ASP A 843 2.65 -6.26 -31.28
N PRO A 844 2.09 -7.06 -30.36
CA PRO A 844 0.74 -6.86 -29.88
C PRO A 844 0.73 -5.71 -28.86
N GLY A 845 0.95 -4.47 -29.29
CA GLY A 845 0.76 -3.28 -28.46
C GLY A 845 1.89 -2.24 -28.40
N GLY A 846 2.89 -2.30 -29.28
CA GLY A 846 3.96 -1.30 -29.38
C GLY A 846 5.32 -1.73 -28.79
N ALA A 847 5.38 -2.81 -27.99
CA ALA A 847 6.45 -3.20 -27.08
C ALA A 847 7.91 -3.20 -27.60
N TYR A 848 8.17 -3.21 -28.91
CA TYR A 848 9.56 -3.16 -29.39
C TYR A 848 10.22 -1.79 -29.21
N GLY A 849 9.45 -0.70 -29.26
CA GLY A 849 9.97 0.64 -28.94
C GLY A 849 10.16 0.89 -27.43
N TRP A 850 9.63 0.02 -26.56
CA TRP A 850 9.27 0.41 -25.19
C TRP A 850 10.35 0.03 -24.15
N ARG A 851 11.53 -0.52 -24.53
CA ARG A 851 12.50 -1.06 -23.54
C ARG A 851 14.00 -0.89 -23.86
N MET A 852 14.39 -0.02 -24.80
CA MET A 852 15.79 0.00 -25.26
C MET A 852 16.67 1.03 -24.57
N TYR A 853 16.66 1.10 -23.23
CA TYR A 853 17.57 1.90 -22.40
C TYR A 853 19.05 1.76 -22.74
N GLU A 854 19.39 0.59 -23.27
CA GLU A 854 20.64 0.28 -23.94
C GLU A 854 21.05 1.32 -25.00
N LEU A 855 20.11 1.81 -25.80
CA LEU A 855 20.34 2.83 -26.82
C LEU A 855 20.89 4.11 -26.19
N GLY A 856 20.31 4.55 -25.07
CA GLY A 856 20.83 5.70 -24.31
C GLY A 856 22.28 5.49 -23.87
N ALA A 857 22.62 4.32 -23.34
CA ALA A 857 24.00 4.00 -22.93
C ALA A 857 24.97 3.94 -24.12
N ARG A 858 24.57 3.33 -25.25
CA ARG A 858 25.37 3.29 -26.49
C ARG A 858 25.65 4.68 -27.03
N MET A 859 24.64 5.56 -27.06
CA MET A 859 24.81 6.95 -27.52
C MET A 859 25.79 7.73 -26.64
N LEU A 860 25.65 7.63 -25.32
CA LEU A 860 26.53 8.32 -24.37
C LEU A 860 27.96 7.78 -24.42
N ALA A 861 28.14 6.47 -24.58
CA ALA A 861 29.44 5.84 -24.77
C ALA A 861 30.18 6.36 -26.00
N VAL A 862 29.49 6.44 -27.15
CA VAL A 862 30.07 6.97 -28.39
C VAL A 862 30.42 8.45 -28.25
N ALA A 863 29.54 9.24 -27.63
CA ALA A 863 29.79 10.66 -27.37
C ALA A 863 30.98 10.89 -26.44
N PHE A 864 31.06 10.11 -25.36
CA PHE A 864 32.19 10.15 -24.42
C PHE A 864 33.49 9.74 -25.11
N ALA A 865 33.50 8.66 -25.88
CA ALA A 865 34.68 8.16 -26.58
C ALA A 865 35.20 9.15 -27.62
N ALA A 866 34.31 9.72 -28.45
CA ALA A 866 34.66 10.69 -29.47
C ALA A 866 35.34 11.94 -28.90
N ARG A 867 34.93 12.34 -27.68
CA ARG A 867 35.39 13.58 -27.05
C ARG A 867 36.58 13.41 -26.12
N TYR A 868 36.66 12.30 -25.38
CA TYR A 868 37.56 12.19 -24.22
C TYR A 868 38.54 11.00 -24.23
N ILE A 869 38.34 9.98 -25.06
CA ILE A 869 39.28 8.85 -25.13
C ILE A 869 40.38 9.13 -26.16
N PRO A 870 41.67 9.22 -25.75
CA PRO A 870 42.77 9.42 -26.68
C PRO A 870 42.88 8.27 -27.69
N GLY A 871 43.21 8.58 -28.95
CA GLY A 871 43.40 7.57 -30.00
C GLY A 871 42.11 6.94 -30.56
N ALA A 872 40.93 7.36 -30.07
CA ALA A 872 39.66 6.96 -30.67
C ALA A 872 39.55 7.48 -32.12
N ASP A 873 38.89 6.71 -33.00
CA ASP A 873 38.55 7.14 -34.36
C ASP A 873 37.43 8.20 -34.31
N ARG A 874 37.79 9.39 -33.87
CA ARG A 874 36.89 10.51 -33.58
C ARG A 874 35.99 10.85 -34.78
N LYS A 875 36.54 10.84 -36.00
CA LYS A 875 35.76 11.12 -37.22
C LYS A 875 34.67 10.09 -37.43
N ALA A 876 34.97 8.80 -37.25
CA ALA A 876 33.96 7.75 -37.40
C ALA A 876 32.88 7.83 -36.32
N LEU A 877 33.26 8.10 -35.07
CA LEU A 877 32.32 8.22 -33.96
C LEU A 877 31.44 9.49 -34.10
N GLU A 878 32.00 10.64 -34.48
CA GLU A 878 31.24 11.87 -34.74
C GLU A 878 30.25 11.68 -35.90
N ALA A 879 30.68 11.01 -36.99
CA ALA A 879 29.80 10.69 -38.12
C ALA A 879 28.61 9.78 -37.72
N ALA A 880 28.80 8.88 -36.75
CA ALA A 880 27.73 8.03 -36.24
C ALA A 880 26.71 8.81 -35.37
N LEU A 881 27.12 9.90 -34.72
CA LEU A 881 26.25 10.72 -33.88
C LEU A 881 25.49 11.80 -34.65
N GLN A 882 26.07 12.33 -35.73
CA GLN A 882 25.52 13.45 -36.50
C GLN A 882 24.03 13.26 -36.89
N PRO A 883 23.58 12.10 -37.42
CA PRO A 883 22.18 11.90 -37.78
C PRO A 883 21.20 11.97 -36.60
N LEU A 884 21.66 11.65 -35.38
CA LEU A 884 20.84 11.70 -34.15
C LEU A 884 20.68 13.14 -33.64
N LEU A 885 21.69 13.98 -33.86
CA LEU A 885 21.79 15.35 -33.35
C LEU A 885 21.13 16.41 -34.25
N GLU A 886 21.12 16.19 -35.57
CA GLU A 886 20.58 17.16 -36.54
C GLU A 886 19.04 17.16 -36.64
N LYS A 887 18.38 16.15 -36.07
CA LYS A 887 16.92 16.01 -36.14
C LYS A 887 16.23 17.03 -35.21
N PRO A 888 15.07 17.60 -35.61
CA PRO A 888 14.40 18.63 -34.84
C PRO A 888 13.49 18.10 -33.71
N SER A 889 13.38 16.78 -33.52
CA SER A 889 12.41 16.17 -32.60
C SER A 889 12.86 14.79 -32.10
N THR A 890 12.37 14.43 -30.92
CA THR A 890 12.45 13.09 -30.31
C THR A 890 11.06 12.63 -29.85
N ASP A 891 10.05 12.77 -30.71
CA ASP A 891 8.60 12.60 -30.50
C ASP A 891 8.13 11.36 -29.70
N TYR A 892 9.00 10.39 -29.50
CA TYR A 892 8.79 9.22 -28.66
C TYR A 892 8.95 9.45 -27.13
N TYR A 893 9.55 10.56 -26.70
CA TYR A 893 10.02 10.69 -25.31
C TYR A 893 8.97 11.19 -24.29
N CYS A 894 7.89 11.86 -24.72
CA CYS A 894 7.00 12.63 -23.81
C CYS A 894 5.49 12.28 -23.82
N GLN A 895 5.04 11.16 -24.38
CA GLN A 895 3.61 10.80 -24.28
C GLN A 895 3.31 10.03 -22.98
N TYR A 896 3.14 10.75 -21.86
CA TYR A 896 2.50 10.44 -20.56
C TYR A 896 2.54 9.02 -19.94
N HIS A 897 3.33 8.08 -20.47
CA HIS A 897 3.54 6.72 -19.96
C HIS A 897 4.98 6.30 -20.29
N TYR A 898 5.86 6.42 -19.30
CA TYR A 898 7.31 6.39 -19.42
C TYR A 898 7.89 5.04 -19.84
N HIS A 899 8.13 4.84 -21.13
CA HIS A 899 8.98 3.77 -21.66
C HIS A 899 9.58 4.14 -23.04
N GLY A 900 10.23 5.31 -23.15
CA GLY A 900 11.04 5.65 -24.32
C GLY A 900 12.29 4.75 -24.45
N PRO A 901 12.96 4.65 -25.63
CA PRO A 901 14.25 3.95 -25.72
C PRO A 901 15.35 4.70 -24.94
N CYS A 902 15.10 5.94 -24.55
CA CYS A 902 16.02 6.75 -23.78
C CYS A 902 15.58 6.82 -22.33
N PHE A 903 16.55 6.89 -21.44
CA PHE A 903 16.30 7.27 -20.07
C PHE A 903 16.21 8.77 -19.90
N PRO A 904 15.61 9.24 -18.78
CA PRO A 904 15.53 10.66 -18.47
C PRO A 904 16.89 11.36 -18.62
N GLY A 905 17.07 12.15 -19.69
CA GLY A 905 18.26 12.97 -19.93
C GLY A 905 19.34 12.39 -20.85
N ALA A 906 19.23 11.18 -21.41
CA ALA A 906 20.25 10.64 -22.33
C ALA A 906 20.48 11.52 -23.57
N VAL A 907 19.38 12.00 -24.19
CA VAL A 907 19.44 12.89 -25.36
C VAL A 907 19.99 14.26 -24.96
N ALA A 908 19.60 14.76 -23.79
CA ALA A 908 20.10 16.02 -23.26
C ALA A 908 21.62 15.94 -23.00
N GLY A 909 22.09 14.84 -22.41
CA GLY A 909 23.51 14.57 -22.21
C GLY A 909 24.29 14.42 -23.50
N LEU A 910 23.67 13.83 -24.54
CA LEU A 910 24.27 13.77 -25.88
C LEU A 910 24.44 15.17 -26.48
N VAL A 911 23.45 16.05 -26.34
CA VAL A 911 23.54 17.47 -26.75
C VAL A 911 24.63 18.20 -25.96
N ASP A 912 24.71 17.94 -24.65
CA ASP A 912 25.70 18.53 -23.75
C ASP A 912 27.14 18.04 -24.02
N MET A 913 27.33 16.84 -24.56
CA MET A 913 28.66 16.30 -24.90
C MET A 913 29.02 16.45 -26.39
N ALA A 914 28.10 16.93 -27.23
CA ALA A 914 28.33 17.12 -28.66
C ALA A 914 29.54 18.05 -28.92
N PRO A 915 30.36 17.78 -29.96
CA PRO A 915 31.40 18.71 -30.42
C PRO A 915 30.82 20.11 -30.69
N ASP A 916 31.58 21.17 -30.38
CA ASP A 916 31.07 22.55 -30.42
C ASP A 916 30.52 22.96 -31.80
N HIS A 917 31.16 22.48 -32.88
CA HIS A 917 30.73 22.71 -34.26
C HIS A 917 29.40 22.03 -34.62
N LEU A 918 29.06 20.92 -33.96
CA LEU A 918 27.75 20.27 -34.07
C LEU A 918 26.73 20.97 -33.16
N ARG A 919 27.14 21.36 -31.94
CA ARG A 919 26.28 22.03 -30.96
C ARG A 919 25.65 23.31 -31.50
N ALA A 920 26.43 24.12 -32.22
CA ALA A 920 25.97 25.36 -32.85
C ALA A 920 24.86 25.16 -33.90
N LYS A 921 24.67 23.94 -34.41
CA LYS A 921 23.68 23.60 -35.47
C LYS A 921 22.47 22.83 -34.93
N LEU A 922 22.39 22.56 -33.62
CA LEU A 922 21.37 21.69 -33.05
C LEU A 922 19.99 22.35 -33.04
N LYS A 923 19.00 21.63 -33.58
CA LYS A 923 17.58 22.01 -33.50
C LYS A 923 16.91 21.49 -32.23
N LEU A 924 17.52 20.52 -31.53
CA LEU A 924 17.00 19.90 -30.31
C LEU A 924 16.91 20.87 -29.11
N THR A 925 17.80 21.84 -28.99
CA THR A 925 17.78 22.84 -27.89
C THR A 925 16.49 23.68 -27.92
N LYS A 926 15.99 24.04 -29.11
CA LYS A 926 14.70 24.72 -29.29
C LYS A 926 13.50 23.85 -28.92
N PHE A 927 13.62 22.53 -29.10
CA PHE A 927 12.59 21.57 -28.68
C PHE A 927 12.56 21.45 -27.15
N PHE A 928 13.71 21.31 -26.50
CA PHE A 928 13.85 21.25 -25.04
C PHE A 928 13.32 22.52 -24.35
N ALA A 929 13.59 23.69 -24.90
CA ALA A 929 13.14 24.97 -24.35
C ALA A 929 11.62 25.09 -24.19
N ARG A 930 10.82 24.30 -24.95
CA ARG A 930 9.35 24.27 -24.84
C ARG A 930 8.86 23.61 -23.55
N TYR A 931 9.67 22.75 -22.95
CA TYR A 931 9.36 22.01 -21.72
C TYR A 931 10.15 22.55 -20.52
N LYS A 932 10.65 23.78 -20.62
CA LYS A 932 11.43 24.42 -19.56
C LYS A 932 10.56 24.60 -18.31
N GLY A 933 11.00 24.01 -17.21
CA GLY A 933 10.26 23.96 -15.96
C GLY A 933 9.51 22.65 -15.70
N ASP A 934 9.41 21.76 -16.70
CA ASP A 934 8.80 20.46 -16.50
C ASP A 934 9.76 19.48 -15.78
N MET A 935 9.37 19.07 -14.58
CA MET A 935 10.12 18.13 -13.75
C MET A 935 10.24 16.74 -14.36
N ASN A 936 9.29 16.35 -15.22
CA ASN A 936 9.29 15.08 -15.93
C ASN A 936 10.44 14.95 -16.94
N VAL A 937 10.94 16.10 -17.39
CA VAL A 937 12.04 16.23 -18.36
C VAL A 937 13.07 17.25 -17.87
N TYR A 938 13.32 17.27 -16.57
CA TYR A 938 14.25 18.21 -15.93
C TYR A 938 15.63 18.35 -16.61
N PRO A 939 16.27 17.29 -17.13
CA PRO A 939 17.54 17.43 -17.86
C PRO A 939 17.45 18.37 -19.07
N TRP A 940 16.26 18.47 -19.70
CA TRP A 940 16.02 19.38 -20.83
C TRP A 940 16.01 20.83 -20.37
N THR A 941 15.41 21.09 -19.21
CA THR A 941 15.44 22.40 -18.55
C THR A 941 16.88 22.86 -18.32
N LEU A 942 17.74 21.98 -17.81
CA LEU A 942 19.14 22.30 -17.52
C LEU A 942 19.97 22.61 -18.77
N VAL A 943 19.79 21.83 -19.85
CA VAL A 943 20.51 22.04 -21.11
C VAL A 943 20.04 23.30 -21.86
N SER A 944 18.82 23.78 -21.57
CA SER A 944 18.29 25.03 -22.13
C SER A 944 18.64 26.30 -21.34
N MET A 945 19.47 26.21 -20.28
CA MET A 945 19.93 27.38 -19.51
C MET A 945 21.29 27.90 -20.01
N GLU A 946 21.39 29.21 -20.21
CA GLU A 946 22.60 29.91 -20.68
C GLU A 946 23.04 30.98 -19.67
N GLU A 947 24.32 31.40 -19.73
CA GLU A 947 24.85 32.48 -18.90
C GLU A 947 24.74 33.86 -19.57
N PRO A 948 24.50 34.94 -18.79
CA PRO A 948 24.14 34.93 -17.36
C PRO A 948 22.69 34.47 -17.15
N LEU A 949 22.41 33.80 -16.02
CA LEU A 949 21.04 33.34 -15.72
C LEU A 949 20.06 34.50 -15.65
N THR A 950 18.96 34.38 -16.38
CA THR A 950 17.85 35.34 -16.32
C THR A 950 17.15 35.26 -14.95
N PRO A 951 16.42 36.30 -14.51
CA PRO A 951 15.59 36.22 -13.30
C PRO A 951 14.60 35.05 -13.31
N ALA A 952 14.04 34.71 -14.47
CA ALA A 952 13.14 33.56 -14.64
C ALA A 952 13.87 32.23 -14.41
N ASP A 953 15.10 32.10 -14.91
CA ASP A 953 15.93 30.90 -14.67
C ASP A 953 16.32 30.75 -13.21
N ARG A 954 16.65 31.86 -12.54
CA ARG A 954 16.94 31.86 -11.09
C ARG A 954 15.72 31.42 -10.28
N ALA A 955 14.53 31.89 -10.63
CA ALA A 955 13.28 31.47 -9.99
C ALA A 955 12.96 29.98 -10.24
N LEU A 956 13.30 29.47 -11.42
CA LEU A 956 13.13 28.06 -11.74
C LEU A 956 14.09 27.17 -10.94
N VAL A 957 15.38 27.52 -10.88
CA VAL A 957 16.39 26.84 -10.06
C VAL A 957 15.95 26.79 -8.58
N TYR A 958 15.35 27.88 -8.08
CA TYR A 958 14.75 27.91 -6.75
C TYR A 958 13.64 26.86 -6.58
N LYS A 959 12.67 26.78 -7.51
CA LYS A 959 11.56 25.82 -7.43
C LYS A 959 12.09 24.38 -7.31
N ILE A 960 13.12 24.04 -8.09
CA ILE A 960 13.76 22.73 -8.05
C ILE A 960 14.41 22.46 -6.70
N ALA A 961 15.12 23.44 -6.12
CA ALA A 961 15.73 23.31 -4.80
C ALA A 961 14.69 23.14 -3.66
N THR A 962 13.54 23.82 -3.76
CA THR A 962 12.41 23.65 -2.82
C THR A 962 11.78 22.27 -2.95
N LEU A 963 11.57 21.77 -4.17
CA LEU A 963 11.08 20.41 -4.39
C LEU A 963 12.04 19.37 -3.80
N HIS A 964 13.35 19.54 -4.02
CA HIS A 964 14.37 18.68 -3.43
C HIS A 964 14.38 18.73 -1.89
N THR A 965 14.24 19.91 -1.30
CA THR A 965 14.12 20.07 0.16
C THR A 965 12.86 19.40 0.71
N ASN A 966 11.73 19.53 0.00
CA ASN A 966 10.48 18.86 0.37
C ASN A 966 10.63 17.34 0.26
N PHE A 967 11.28 16.83 -0.79
CA PHE A 967 11.63 15.40 -0.86
C PHE A 967 12.48 14.99 0.33
N GLU A 968 13.61 15.64 0.57
CA GLU A 968 14.52 15.32 1.68
C GLU A 968 13.79 15.27 3.02
N ARG A 969 13.03 16.30 3.39
CA ARG A 969 12.29 16.39 4.65
C ARG A 969 11.22 15.32 4.78
N TYR A 970 10.48 15.11 3.68
CA TYR A 970 9.46 14.09 3.61
C TYR A 970 10.09 12.71 3.79
N PHE A 971 11.15 12.36 3.06
CA PHE A 971 11.80 11.06 3.17
C PHE A 971 12.53 10.85 4.52
N GLN A 972 13.23 11.86 5.06
CA GLN A 972 13.88 11.79 6.38
C GLN A 972 12.89 11.53 7.51
N THR A 973 11.71 12.14 7.46
CA THR A 973 10.65 11.89 8.44
C THR A 973 10.23 10.43 8.49
N HIS A 974 10.28 9.75 7.35
CA HIS A 974 9.89 8.35 7.26
C HIS A 974 11.08 7.41 7.48
N GLU A 975 12.32 7.93 7.54
CA GLU A 975 13.54 7.18 7.81
C GLU A 975 13.46 6.49 9.18
N GLY A 976 13.62 5.16 9.21
CA GLY A 976 13.51 4.37 10.44
C GLY A 976 12.08 4.13 10.96
N ILE A 977 11.05 4.72 10.36
CA ILE A 977 9.63 4.40 10.62
C ILE A 977 9.23 3.17 9.77
N ARG A 978 8.29 2.34 10.27
CA ARG A 978 7.61 1.31 9.46
C ARG A 978 6.83 1.99 8.31
N GLY A 979 7.52 2.40 7.24
CA GLY A 979 6.94 3.26 6.20
C GLY A 979 7.94 3.91 5.26
N GLY A 980 9.07 4.43 5.75
CA GLY A 980 10.01 5.17 4.88
C GLY A 980 10.83 4.33 3.93
N THR A 981 10.65 3.02 3.98
CA THR A 981 11.15 2.12 2.97
C THR A 981 10.12 1.90 1.84
N LEU A 982 8.82 2.09 2.03
CA LEU A 982 7.74 1.65 1.10
C LEU A 982 7.53 2.46 -0.21
N TRP A 983 8.48 3.29 -0.61
CA TRP A 983 8.33 4.19 -1.77
C TRP A 983 8.21 3.51 -3.14
N GLN A 984 8.40 2.18 -3.20
CA GLN A 984 8.27 1.40 -4.43
C GLN A 984 7.57 0.07 -4.15
N ASN A 985 6.25 0.07 -4.27
CA ASN A 985 5.46 -1.15 -4.24
C ASN A 985 5.93 -2.10 -5.37
N PRO A 986 6.33 -3.36 -5.08
CA PRO A 986 6.78 -4.32 -6.08
C PRO A 986 5.77 -4.61 -7.24
N TRP A 987 4.54 -4.14 -7.11
CA TRP A 987 3.39 -4.57 -7.89
C TRP A 987 2.70 -3.44 -8.66
N SER A 988 3.22 -2.21 -8.62
CA SER A 988 2.71 -1.15 -9.51
C SER A 988 3.12 -1.35 -10.96
N TRP A 989 4.02 -2.30 -11.27
CA TRP A 989 4.65 -2.53 -12.60
C TRP A 989 5.31 -1.28 -13.22
N CYS A 990 5.20 -0.11 -12.60
CA CYS A 990 5.68 1.19 -13.04
C CYS A 990 6.27 1.92 -11.82
N TYR A 991 7.59 2.06 -11.80
CA TYR A 991 8.38 2.78 -10.78
C TYR A 991 8.92 4.13 -11.32
N CYS A 992 8.47 4.51 -12.52
CA CYS A 992 9.11 5.51 -13.37
C CYS A 992 9.10 6.95 -12.83
N PRO A 993 8.09 7.46 -12.09
CA PRO A 993 8.10 8.84 -11.59
C PRO A 993 9.17 9.08 -10.53
N THR A 994 9.25 8.22 -9.51
CA THR A 994 10.24 8.34 -8.43
C THR A 994 11.66 8.09 -8.93
N GLN A 995 11.82 7.15 -9.88
CA GLN A 995 13.10 6.93 -10.55
C GLN A 995 13.49 8.11 -11.44
N GLY A 996 12.55 8.72 -12.16
CA GLY A 996 12.76 9.93 -12.93
C GLY A 996 13.16 11.13 -12.05
N ILE A 997 12.54 11.26 -10.87
CA ILE A 997 12.93 12.24 -9.84
C ILE A 997 14.35 11.96 -9.33
N PHE A 998 14.68 10.71 -9.00
CA PHE A 998 16.02 10.34 -8.52
C PHE A 998 17.11 10.56 -9.57
N LEU A 999 16.85 10.22 -10.83
CA LEU A 999 17.75 10.54 -11.94
C LEU A 999 17.83 12.05 -12.17
N SER A 1000 16.73 12.79 -11.99
CA SER A 1000 16.75 14.26 -12.03
C SER A 1000 17.70 14.84 -10.98
N LEU A 1001 17.78 14.25 -9.79
CA LEU A 1001 18.73 14.62 -8.75
C LEU A 1001 20.20 14.40 -9.16
N LEU A 1002 20.53 13.44 -10.05
CA LEU A 1002 21.88 13.33 -10.64
C LEU A 1002 22.25 14.60 -11.40
N PHE A 1003 21.33 15.06 -12.24
CA PHE A 1003 21.59 16.24 -13.05
C PHE A 1003 21.60 17.50 -12.16
N THR A 1004 20.74 17.55 -11.14
CA THR A 1004 20.77 18.62 -10.12
C THR A 1004 22.08 18.63 -9.35
N ARG A 1005 22.59 17.46 -8.95
CA ARG A 1005 23.90 17.31 -8.27
C ARG A 1005 25.00 18.02 -9.04
N ASN A 1006 25.13 17.68 -10.32
CA ASN A 1006 26.20 18.19 -11.15
C ASN A 1006 25.98 19.68 -11.49
N PHE A 1007 24.73 20.08 -11.74
CA PHE A 1007 24.36 21.47 -11.97
C PHE A 1007 24.64 22.38 -10.77
N LEU A 1008 24.36 21.93 -9.54
CA LEU A 1008 24.63 22.68 -8.31
C LEU A 1008 26.06 22.48 -7.77
N GLY A 1009 26.82 21.50 -8.30
CA GLY A 1009 28.14 21.11 -7.78
C GLY A 1009 28.09 20.40 -6.43
N GLU A 1010 26.99 19.73 -6.10
CA GLU A 1010 26.76 19.06 -4.80
C GLU A 1010 27.30 17.63 -4.78
N GLU A 1011 28.63 17.45 -4.72
CA GLU A 1011 29.24 16.13 -4.93
C GLU A 1011 28.75 15.02 -3.98
N ARG A 1012 28.36 15.39 -2.76
CA ARG A 1012 27.92 14.49 -1.68
C ARG A 1012 26.40 14.28 -1.62
N LEU A 1013 25.64 14.72 -2.64
CA LEU A 1013 24.18 14.59 -2.66
C LEU A 1013 23.73 13.16 -2.31
N PHE A 1014 24.32 12.16 -2.95
CA PHE A 1014 24.02 10.73 -2.76
C PHE A 1014 24.49 10.14 -1.42
N GLU A 1015 25.23 10.90 -0.61
CA GLU A 1015 25.60 10.49 0.75
C GLU A 1015 24.46 10.68 1.75
N LYS A 1016 23.44 11.46 1.39
CA LYS A 1016 22.26 11.66 2.22
C LYS A 1016 21.61 10.33 2.58
N SER A 1017 21.32 10.17 3.87
CA SER A 1017 20.79 8.92 4.44
C SER A 1017 19.53 8.44 3.75
N TYR A 1018 18.63 9.36 3.37
CA TYR A 1018 17.40 9.00 2.63
C TYR A 1018 17.65 8.43 1.22
N LEU A 1019 18.66 8.94 0.48
CA LEU A 1019 19.02 8.40 -0.84
C LEU A 1019 19.68 7.02 -0.68
N ARG A 1020 20.58 6.85 0.30
CA ARG A 1020 21.17 5.55 0.65
C ARG A 1020 20.11 4.53 1.08
N GLY A 1021 19.13 4.96 1.89
CA GLY A 1021 18.00 4.15 2.34
C GLY A 1021 17.07 3.74 1.20
N TYR A 1022 16.73 4.67 0.32
CA TYR A 1022 15.97 4.40 -0.90
C TYR A 1022 16.65 3.33 -1.77
N LEU A 1023 17.96 3.41 -1.97
CA LEU A 1023 18.71 2.44 -2.77
C LEU A 1023 18.75 1.06 -2.13
N THR A 1024 19.03 1.01 -0.83
CA THR A 1024 19.00 -0.23 -0.05
C THR A 1024 17.64 -0.91 -0.19
N PHE A 1025 16.55 -0.13 -0.18
CA PHE A 1025 15.20 -0.63 -0.39
C PHE A 1025 14.91 -1.10 -1.83
N VAL A 1026 15.19 -0.27 -2.85
CA VAL A 1026 14.93 -0.58 -4.29
C VAL A 1026 15.62 -1.87 -4.74
N TYR A 1027 16.80 -2.13 -4.17
CA TYR A 1027 17.60 -3.29 -4.52
C TYR A 1027 17.32 -4.55 -3.68
N TYR A 1028 16.98 -4.39 -2.39
CA TYR A 1028 16.99 -5.49 -1.43
C TYR A 1028 15.73 -5.60 -0.58
N ALA A 1029 14.61 -5.01 -1.00
CA ALA A 1029 13.27 -5.52 -0.70
C ALA A 1029 13.03 -6.90 -1.38
N ASP A 1030 14.05 -7.77 -1.33
CA ASP A 1030 14.03 -9.11 -1.87
C ASP A 1030 13.53 -10.05 -0.76
N PRO A 1031 12.50 -10.86 -1.02
CA PRO A 1031 12.03 -11.91 -0.12
C PRO A 1031 13.06 -12.87 0.48
N ILE A 1032 14.27 -12.96 -0.07
CA ILE A 1032 15.36 -13.77 0.48
C ILE A 1032 15.83 -13.25 1.85
N SER A 1033 15.67 -11.95 2.13
CA SER A 1033 16.00 -11.33 3.43
C SER A 1033 14.79 -11.19 4.36
N ASP A 1034 13.63 -11.66 3.93
CA ASP A 1034 12.44 -11.75 4.77
C ASP A 1034 12.61 -12.91 5.76
N ALA A 1035 13.07 -12.59 6.97
CA ALA A 1035 13.19 -13.55 8.06
C ALA A 1035 11.86 -14.28 8.37
N ARG A 1036 10.73 -13.74 7.90
CA ARG A 1036 9.39 -14.31 8.06
C ARG A 1036 8.88 -15.06 6.81
N ARG A 1037 9.61 -15.04 5.69
CA ARG A 1037 9.34 -15.79 4.44
C ARG A 1037 7.95 -15.55 3.84
N LEU A 1038 7.43 -14.34 3.95
CA LEU A 1038 6.10 -13.93 3.53
C LEU A 1038 6.03 -13.46 2.06
N LEU A 1039 7.15 -13.07 1.46
CA LEU A 1039 7.26 -12.78 0.02
C LEU A 1039 7.98 -13.93 -0.73
N PRO A 1040 7.72 -14.15 -2.04
CA PRO A 1040 8.41 -15.17 -2.83
C PRO A 1040 9.72 -14.66 -3.44
N ALA A 1041 10.84 -15.38 -3.28
CA ALA A 1041 12.23 -15.05 -3.66
C ALA A 1041 12.50 -14.59 -5.12
N ILE A 1042 11.47 -14.49 -5.96
CA ILE A 1042 11.60 -14.34 -7.40
C ILE A 1042 10.56 -13.33 -7.89
N ARG A 1043 10.91 -12.04 -7.90
CA ARG A 1043 10.33 -11.02 -8.78
C ARG A 1043 11.21 -9.77 -8.80
N ARG A 1044 12.24 -9.80 -9.65
CA ARG A 1044 13.09 -8.65 -9.97
C ARG A 1044 12.45 -7.85 -11.12
N PRO A 1045 12.28 -6.51 -11.04
CA PRO A 1045 11.92 -5.67 -12.18
C PRO A 1045 12.71 -5.98 -13.45
N SER A 1046 12.04 -6.02 -14.60
CA SER A 1046 12.60 -6.39 -15.91
C SER A 1046 13.33 -5.23 -16.63
N GLY A 1047 14.17 -4.46 -15.93
CA GLY A 1047 14.90 -3.32 -16.49
C GLY A 1047 16.29 -3.15 -15.88
N GLU A 1048 17.26 -3.91 -16.41
CA GLU A 1048 18.62 -4.03 -15.87
C GLU A 1048 19.49 -2.75 -15.92
N PRO A 1049 19.50 -1.94 -17.01
CA PRO A 1049 20.37 -0.77 -17.08
C PRO A 1049 20.07 0.29 -16.01
N TRP A 1050 18.83 0.38 -15.51
CA TRP A 1050 18.43 1.35 -14.48
C TRP A 1050 19.01 1.09 -13.14
N ARG A 1051 19.03 -0.19 -12.77
CA ARG A 1051 19.63 -0.63 -11.52
C ARG A 1051 21.07 -0.18 -11.57
N TRP A 1052 21.81 -0.66 -12.56
CA TRP A 1052 23.19 -0.29 -12.79
C TRP A 1052 23.47 1.22 -12.66
N VAL A 1053 22.75 2.08 -13.41
CA VAL A 1053 22.94 3.54 -13.37
C VAL A 1053 22.78 4.09 -11.94
N ILE A 1054 21.66 3.74 -11.28
CA ILE A 1054 21.32 4.23 -9.94
C ILE A 1054 22.33 3.73 -8.89
N GLY A 1055 22.76 2.48 -9.01
CA GLY A 1055 23.73 1.84 -8.13
C GLY A 1055 25.14 2.42 -8.26
N ALA A 1056 25.58 2.56 -9.51
CA ALA A 1056 26.89 3.13 -9.84
C ALA A 1056 26.95 4.62 -9.40
N ILE A 1057 25.97 5.44 -9.77
CA ILE A 1057 25.98 6.87 -9.44
C ILE A 1057 26.19 7.17 -7.94
N THR A 1058 25.74 6.28 -7.07
CA THR A 1058 25.82 6.44 -5.61
C THR A 1058 27.10 5.87 -5.00
N ASN A 1059 27.93 5.21 -5.82
CA ASN A 1059 29.14 4.51 -5.43
C ASN A 1059 28.91 3.52 -4.26
N HIS A 1060 27.75 2.84 -4.25
CA HIS A 1060 27.36 2.01 -3.12
C HIS A 1060 28.20 0.70 -3.06
N PRO A 1061 28.86 0.39 -1.92
CA PRO A 1061 29.69 -0.81 -1.71
C PRO A 1061 29.07 -2.15 -2.19
N LEU A 1062 27.76 -2.31 -2.02
CA LEU A 1062 27.02 -3.51 -2.47
C LEU A 1062 27.01 -3.75 -3.98
N GLN A 1063 27.23 -2.73 -4.83
CA GLN A 1063 27.28 -2.92 -6.29
C GLN A 1063 28.35 -3.93 -6.68
N LYS A 1064 29.49 -3.87 -5.99
CA LYS A 1064 30.63 -4.78 -6.12
C LYS A 1064 30.27 -6.23 -5.78
N ALA A 1065 29.31 -6.44 -4.88
CA ALA A 1065 28.86 -7.78 -4.47
C ALA A 1065 27.86 -8.41 -5.46
N GLU A 1066 26.97 -7.61 -6.07
CA GLU A 1066 25.98 -8.10 -7.06
C GLU A 1066 26.58 -8.30 -8.44
N TYR A 1067 27.49 -7.42 -8.83
CA TYR A 1067 28.08 -7.40 -10.15
C TYR A 1067 29.61 -7.44 -10.02
N PRO A 1068 30.26 -8.59 -10.31
CA PRO A 1068 31.71 -8.74 -10.16
C PRO A 1068 32.49 -8.01 -11.28
N TRP A 1069 32.25 -6.71 -11.49
CA TRP A 1069 32.89 -5.95 -12.58
C TRP A 1069 34.39 -5.81 -12.40
N ASP A 1070 34.94 -5.94 -11.20
CA ASP A 1070 36.38 -5.93 -10.98
C ASP A 1070 37.09 -6.99 -11.81
N GLU A 1071 36.47 -8.18 -11.94
CA GLU A 1071 37.00 -9.24 -12.77
C GLU A 1071 37.04 -8.84 -14.25
N TRP A 1072 36.00 -8.13 -14.69
CA TRP A 1072 35.81 -7.67 -16.06
C TRP A 1072 36.73 -6.52 -16.42
N VAL A 1073 36.84 -5.52 -15.54
CA VAL A 1073 37.80 -4.44 -15.63
C VAL A 1073 39.22 -5.02 -15.68
N ARG A 1074 39.55 -5.96 -14.80
CA ARG A 1074 40.85 -6.65 -14.79
C ARG A 1074 41.13 -7.44 -16.06
N LYS A 1075 40.15 -8.16 -16.62
CA LYS A 1075 40.30 -8.90 -17.89
C LYS A 1075 40.52 -7.95 -19.06
N LEU A 1076 39.68 -6.92 -19.18
CA LEU A 1076 39.77 -5.92 -20.24
C LEU A 1076 41.04 -5.07 -20.14
N ASP A 1077 41.65 -4.97 -18.97
CA ASP A 1077 42.91 -4.24 -18.76
C ASP A 1077 44.15 -5.16 -18.77
N GLY A 1078 43.96 -6.48 -18.70
CA GLY A 1078 45.02 -7.49 -18.66
C GLY A 1078 45.29 -8.19 -19.99
N GLU A 1079 45.99 -9.33 -19.95
CA GLU A 1079 46.26 -10.15 -21.13
C GLU A 1079 45.00 -10.93 -21.58
N LEU A 1080 44.79 -11.00 -22.90
CA LEU A 1080 43.65 -11.68 -23.52
C LEU A 1080 44.14 -12.75 -24.52
N PRO A 1081 43.38 -13.85 -24.70
CA PRO A 1081 43.73 -14.89 -25.66
C PRO A 1081 43.67 -14.38 -27.10
N SER A 1082 44.48 -14.99 -27.98
CA SER A 1082 44.46 -14.71 -29.42
C SER A 1082 43.31 -15.47 -30.10
N PRO A 1083 42.51 -14.83 -30.99
CA PRO A 1083 42.61 -13.43 -31.42
C PRO A 1083 42.03 -12.44 -30.41
N GLU A 1084 42.78 -11.38 -30.07
CA GLU A 1084 42.39 -10.36 -29.07
C GLU A 1084 41.04 -9.71 -29.40
N THR A 1085 40.78 -9.42 -30.68
CA THR A 1085 39.52 -8.82 -31.15
C THR A 1085 38.30 -9.66 -30.79
N GLN A 1086 38.39 -10.98 -30.94
CA GLN A 1086 37.29 -11.89 -30.61
C GLN A 1086 37.09 -11.94 -29.09
N ALA A 1087 38.17 -12.00 -28.32
CA ALA A 1087 38.10 -11.98 -26.86
C ALA A 1087 37.44 -10.69 -26.35
N VAL A 1088 37.76 -9.53 -26.94
CA VAL A 1088 37.13 -8.25 -26.62
C VAL A 1088 35.64 -8.25 -26.97
N ASP A 1089 35.24 -8.77 -28.12
CA ASP A 1089 33.83 -8.86 -28.51
C ASP A 1089 33.03 -9.77 -27.56
N GLU A 1090 33.59 -10.92 -27.20
CA GLU A 1090 33.00 -11.84 -26.23
C GLU A 1090 32.86 -11.19 -24.85
N LEU A 1091 33.86 -10.39 -24.46
CA LEU A 1091 33.83 -9.69 -23.20
C LEU A 1091 32.76 -8.58 -23.17
N PHE A 1092 32.68 -7.70 -24.18
CA PHE A 1092 31.62 -6.68 -24.21
C PHE A 1092 30.21 -7.26 -24.38
N ALA A 1093 30.08 -8.50 -24.85
CA ALA A 1093 28.84 -9.28 -24.84
C ALA A 1093 28.54 -9.98 -23.49
N LEU A 1094 29.36 -9.76 -22.45
CA LEU A 1094 29.29 -10.36 -21.12
C LEU A 1094 29.37 -11.91 -21.10
N LYS A 1095 29.99 -12.52 -22.12
CA LYS A 1095 30.15 -13.97 -22.20
C LYS A 1095 31.01 -14.48 -21.03
N GLY A 1096 30.46 -15.38 -20.22
CA GLY A 1096 31.14 -15.97 -19.06
C GLY A 1096 30.98 -15.19 -17.73
N MET A 1097 30.15 -14.15 -17.67
CA MET A 1097 29.79 -13.51 -16.41
C MET A 1097 28.82 -14.42 -15.63
N PRO A 1098 29.04 -14.69 -14.32
CA PRO A 1098 28.13 -15.51 -13.52
C PRO A 1098 26.87 -14.70 -13.15
N LEU A 1099 26.05 -14.41 -14.15
CA LEU A 1099 24.75 -13.76 -13.96
C LEU A 1099 23.77 -14.78 -13.37
N SER A 1100 23.04 -14.40 -12.32
CA SER A 1100 22.03 -15.25 -11.68
C SER A 1100 20.61 -14.70 -11.88
N GLY A 1101 19.60 -15.59 -11.89
CA GLY A 1101 18.18 -15.20 -12.03
C GLY A 1101 17.78 -14.80 -13.46
N PRO A 1102 16.73 -13.97 -13.64
CA PRO A 1102 16.26 -13.51 -14.96
C PRO A 1102 17.34 -12.81 -15.81
N LEU A 1103 18.44 -12.37 -15.19
CA LEU A 1103 19.62 -11.81 -15.84
C LEU A 1103 20.31 -12.79 -16.80
N ALA A 1104 20.27 -14.09 -16.52
CA ALA A 1104 20.92 -15.10 -17.36
C ALA A 1104 20.12 -15.41 -18.64
N ALA A 1105 18.85 -14.99 -18.69
CA ALA A 1105 17.91 -15.32 -19.77
C ALA A 1105 17.40 -14.08 -20.54
N ALA A 1106 17.82 -12.86 -20.17
CA ALA A 1106 17.32 -11.64 -20.76
C ALA A 1106 18.08 -11.29 -22.05
N PRO A 1107 17.39 -10.97 -23.17
CA PRO A 1107 18.03 -10.61 -24.45
C PRO A 1107 18.83 -9.28 -24.45
N HIS A 1108 19.12 -8.70 -23.27
CA HIS A 1108 19.64 -7.33 -23.08
C HIS A 1108 21.07 -7.27 -22.50
N HIS A 1109 21.85 -8.34 -22.59
CA HIS A 1109 23.22 -8.45 -22.03
C HIS A 1109 24.21 -7.36 -22.49
N PHE A 1110 23.94 -6.70 -23.61
CA PHE A 1110 24.89 -5.81 -24.28
C PHE A 1110 24.96 -4.38 -23.67
N ALA A 1111 23.89 -3.89 -23.03
CA ALA A 1111 23.87 -2.56 -22.42
C ALA A 1111 24.88 -2.40 -21.28
N THR A 1112 25.03 -3.44 -20.47
CA THR A 1112 25.86 -3.45 -19.27
C THR A 1112 27.35 -3.45 -19.62
N GLY A 1113 27.77 -4.15 -20.67
CA GLY A 1113 29.17 -4.16 -21.14
C GLY A 1113 29.65 -2.78 -21.62
N VAL A 1114 28.78 -2.02 -22.30
CA VAL A 1114 29.09 -0.66 -22.79
C VAL A 1114 29.18 0.35 -21.64
N ALA A 1115 28.39 0.16 -20.58
CA ALA A 1115 28.26 1.15 -19.53
C ALA A 1115 29.41 1.11 -18.50
N VAL A 1116 30.02 -0.06 -18.28
CA VAL A 1116 31.06 -0.27 -17.25
C VAL A 1116 32.29 0.64 -17.44
N PRO A 1117 32.93 0.75 -18.63
CA PRO A 1117 34.05 1.69 -18.83
C PRO A 1117 33.65 3.16 -18.59
N LEU A 1118 32.42 3.54 -18.96
CA LEU A 1118 31.90 4.87 -18.74
C LEU A 1118 31.73 5.17 -17.23
N ALA A 1119 31.15 4.25 -16.45
CA ALA A 1119 31.03 4.42 -15.00
C ALA A 1119 32.38 4.50 -14.30
N LEU A 1120 33.37 3.68 -14.71
CA LEU A 1120 34.72 3.71 -14.16
C LEU A 1120 35.38 5.08 -14.43
N ALA A 1121 35.28 5.58 -15.67
CA ALA A 1121 35.84 6.88 -16.04
C ALA A 1121 35.19 8.03 -15.25
N LEU A 1122 33.86 8.03 -15.15
CA LEU A 1122 33.08 9.06 -14.46
C LEU A 1122 33.14 8.94 -12.92
N GLY A 1123 33.66 7.83 -12.39
CA GLY A 1123 33.73 7.57 -10.94
C GLY A 1123 32.40 7.15 -10.32
N TRP A 1124 31.48 6.65 -11.14
CA TRP A 1124 30.27 5.96 -10.69
C TRP A 1124 30.59 4.51 -10.30
N TYR A 1125 31.77 3.98 -10.61
CA TYR A 1125 32.18 2.70 -10.08
C TYR A 1125 33.60 2.80 -9.54
N ASP A 1126 33.76 2.39 -8.29
CA ASP A 1126 35.06 2.31 -7.63
C ASP A 1126 35.42 0.85 -7.31
N PRO A 1127 36.36 0.24 -8.06
CA PRO A 1127 36.87 -1.10 -7.79
C PRO A 1127 37.48 -1.26 -6.38
N GLN A 1128 37.88 -0.16 -5.75
CA GLN A 1128 38.49 -0.15 -4.42
C GLN A 1128 37.48 0.01 -3.28
N ALA A 1129 36.19 0.26 -3.58
CA ALA A 1129 35.16 0.33 -2.56
C ALA A 1129 35.10 -0.97 -1.73
N PRO A 1130 34.85 -0.90 -0.40
CA PRO A 1130 34.71 -2.10 0.42
C PRO A 1130 33.56 -2.95 -0.09
N THR A 1131 33.64 -4.27 0.09
CA THR A 1131 32.52 -5.17 -0.19
C THR A 1131 31.65 -5.25 1.06
N VAL A 1132 30.37 -4.94 0.94
CA VAL A 1132 29.37 -5.16 2.00
C VAL A 1132 28.62 -6.43 1.68
N THR A 1133 28.35 -7.28 2.68
CA THR A 1133 27.54 -8.49 2.47
C THR A 1133 26.05 -8.19 2.66
N ARG A 1134 25.17 -8.94 1.97
CA ARG A 1134 23.71 -8.77 2.13
C ARG A 1134 23.23 -8.97 3.59
N GLN A 1135 24.00 -9.70 4.41
CA GLN A 1135 23.69 -9.96 5.83
C GLN A 1135 23.98 -8.78 6.76
N GLU A 1136 24.81 -7.84 6.32
CA GLU A 1136 25.14 -6.61 7.06
C GLU A 1136 24.02 -5.53 6.93
N LEU A 1137 22.96 -5.81 6.16
CA LEU A 1137 21.84 -4.91 5.95
C LEU A 1137 20.71 -5.14 6.96
N PRO A 1138 19.98 -4.09 7.36
CA PRO A 1138 18.88 -4.22 8.31
C PRO A 1138 17.73 -5.10 7.76
N PRO A 1139 17.12 -5.96 8.60
CA PRO A 1139 16.00 -6.80 8.18
C PRO A 1139 14.76 -5.97 7.82
N THR A 1140 14.11 -6.31 6.71
CA THR A 1140 12.87 -5.66 6.26
C THR A 1140 11.63 -6.26 6.93
N ALA A 1141 10.60 -5.45 7.17
CA ALA A 1141 9.32 -5.88 7.74
C ALA A 1141 8.15 -5.38 6.88
N LEU A 1142 7.17 -6.26 6.61
CA LEU A 1142 6.01 -6.05 5.73
C LEU A 1142 4.93 -5.12 6.33
N PHE A 1143 4.54 -4.04 5.64
CA PHE A 1143 3.44 -3.12 6.04
C PHE A 1143 2.75 -2.37 4.87
N ASP A 1144 1.59 -1.76 5.14
CA ASP A 1144 0.54 -1.22 4.24
C ASP A 1144 0.91 0.03 3.40
N VAL A 1145 0.15 0.27 2.31
CA VAL A 1145 0.34 1.33 1.27
C VAL A 1145 -0.46 2.61 1.59
N GLU A 1146 0.03 3.79 1.18
CA GLU A 1146 -0.66 5.09 1.29
C GLU A 1146 -1.01 5.75 -0.07
N GLY A 1147 -1.92 6.73 -0.01
CA GLY A 1147 -2.61 7.37 -1.15
C GLY A 1147 -1.77 8.27 -2.07
N LEU A 1148 -2.50 8.99 -2.93
CA LEU A 1148 -2.01 9.77 -4.07
C LEU A 1148 -1.42 11.13 -3.64
N ALA A 1149 -0.11 11.35 -3.83
CA ALA A 1149 0.57 12.64 -3.74
C ALA A 1149 0.68 13.26 -5.13
N ALA A 1150 0.15 14.47 -5.33
CA ALA A 1150 0.24 15.21 -6.59
C ALA A 1150 1.26 16.35 -6.50
N MET A 1151 2.23 16.38 -7.42
CA MET A 1151 3.22 17.46 -7.54
C MET A 1151 3.04 18.20 -8.87
N ARG A 1152 2.94 19.53 -8.85
CA ARG A 1152 2.77 20.36 -10.05
C ARG A 1152 4.11 20.88 -10.58
N SER A 1153 4.42 20.57 -11.84
CA SER A 1153 5.70 20.95 -12.46
C SER A 1153 5.77 22.43 -12.89
N GLY A 1154 4.67 23.15 -13.13
CA GLY A 1154 4.64 24.52 -13.69
C GLY A 1154 4.03 25.63 -12.82
N TRP A 1155 3.86 26.82 -13.40
CA TRP A 1155 3.14 27.99 -12.83
C TRP A 1155 1.79 28.26 -13.52
N ASP A 1156 1.51 27.58 -14.64
CA ASP A 1156 0.28 27.74 -15.42
C ASP A 1156 -0.77 26.67 -15.09
N GLN A 1157 -1.99 26.87 -15.61
CA GLN A 1157 -3.14 25.98 -15.41
C GLN A 1157 -3.05 24.68 -16.21
N GLU A 1158 -2.13 24.57 -17.17
CA GLU A 1158 -1.89 23.36 -17.98
C GLU A 1158 -0.75 22.50 -17.41
N ALA A 1159 -0.18 22.90 -16.26
CA ALA A 1159 0.93 22.24 -15.63
C ALA A 1159 0.61 20.77 -15.33
N THR A 1160 1.56 19.90 -15.67
CA THR A 1160 1.46 18.47 -15.41
C THR A 1160 1.46 18.20 -13.90
N GLU A 1161 0.40 17.55 -13.44
CA GLU A 1161 0.30 16.97 -12.10
C GLU A 1161 0.93 15.57 -12.10
N VAL A 1162 2.04 15.43 -11.40
CA VAL A 1162 2.65 14.13 -11.12
C VAL A 1162 1.99 13.58 -9.88
N ALA A 1163 0.94 12.78 -10.08
CA ALA A 1163 0.27 12.01 -9.05
C ALA A 1163 0.97 10.66 -8.85
N PHE A 1164 1.47 10.36 -7.64
CA PHE A 1164 2.04 9.07 -7.31
C PHE A 1164 1.62 8.58 -5.93
N TRP A 1165 1.52 7.26 -5.77
CA TRP A 1165 1.19 6.63 -4.50
C TRP A 1165 2.42 6.60 -3.59
N CYS A 1166 2.31 7.11 -2.36
CA CYS A 1166 3.40 7.21 -1.38
C CYS A 1166 3.18 6.27 -0.17
N GLY A 1167 4.18 6.05 0.71
CA GLY A 1167 4.13 5.04 1.77
C GLY A 1167 4.08 5.60 3.21
N ALA A 1168 3.04 5.19 3.94
CA ALA A 1168 2.69 5.33 5.38
C ALA A 1168 2.24 6.71 5.97
N ARG A 1169 0.95 6.77 6.37
CA ARG A 1169 0.42 7.55 7.49
C ARG A 1169 0.23 6.58 8.63
N ASP A 1170 0.67 7.04 9.79
CA ASP A 1170 0.25 6.54 11.07
C ASP A 1170 -1.29 6.54 11.17
N HIS A 1171 -1.82 5.56 11.89
CA HIS A 1171 -3.23 5.15 11.86
C HIS A 1171 -4.21 6.16 12.53
N THR A 1172 -3.78 7.41 12.72
CA THR A 1172 -4.44 8.48 13.47
C THR A 1172 -4.84 9.70 12.63
N ALA A 1173 -4.54 9.73 11.31
CA ALA A 1173 -4.77 10.92 10.47
C ALA A 1173 -5.79 10.71 9.34
N ARG A 1174 -6.97 10.18 9.66
CA ARG A 1174 -8.12 10.17 8.75
C ARG A 1174 -9.34 10.73 9.44
N HIS A 1175 -9.55 12.05 9.43
CA HIS A 1175 -10.86 12.70 9.25
C HIS A 1175 -10.65 14.18 8.84
N GLN A 1176 -11.26 14.53 7.70
CA GLN A 1176 -11.50 15.84 7.08
C GLN A 1176 -10.55 16.39 5.98
N PRO A 1177 -11.13 16.92 4.87
CA PRO A 1177 -10.43 17.61 3.78
C PRO A 1177 -10.31 19.11 4.05
N GLY A 1178 -9.27 19.73 3.49
CA GLY A 1178 -9.16 21.18 3.40
C GLY A 1178 -8.36 21.56 2.17
N HIS A 1179 -9.08 21.90 1.10
CA HIS A 1179 -8.69 22.68 -0.09
C HIS A 1179 -7.21 22.68 -0.52
N PHE A 1180 -6.92 22.01 -1.63
CA PHE A 1180 -6.21 22.57 -2.79
C PHE A 1180 -6.67 21.91 -4.08
#